data_AF-A0A3L7S4S0-F1
#
_entry.id   AF-A0A3L7S4S0-F1
#
_cell.length_a   1.000
_cell.length_b   1.000
_cell.length_c   1.000
_cell.angle_alpha   90.00
_cell.angle_beta   90.00
_cell.angle_gamma   90.00
#
_symmetry.space_group_name_H-M   'P 1'
#
loop_
_entity.id
_entity.type
_entity.pdbx_description
1 polymer ?
#
loop_
_entity_poly.entity_id
_entity_poly.type
_entity_poly.pdbx_seq_one_letter_code
_entity_poly.pdbx_strand_id
1 'polypeptide(L)'
;VNYNGADITAKEIEPIVVSSDPNFRPTDVEIGGDGAVYVSDWANAIIGHMQHNMRDPNRDHSHGRVYRVTAKDRPLLEPVKLKGKPIADVCRMAFFAKENSTRYRGRLELSGRPTADVTAAVTSWASSLDPAKPADAQALLECLWVFEEHRVPNGELLKRVFAAAEPRVRAAAIRTLGHWGTQVKDWEALLVAAARDTAPLVRAEAVKAAVSFQGLPAAEAVFEAANRPTDPELDTVLNYARGKINVDKMVQDALATGEPLSKAAQMYALRNASVEDLLKQPRSEAICEAILNRPNASTAAVREALAGLAELRKTSSLPLLVDLIEQRDAAGQAEPAERLGLLLVEQPAADLKKMQPRIERLAEKAAAARVRQLAYAAWIGADGSGDAAFLAASRDKAQLRNLLAAVPAVSDDKLRSGLYAAVRPLMFELPPGLEAEPAGSGPLQTGLRVEVFAPSPGNVAVENLAKLEPRATGVVTHIGLDVPQRVPGDNYALKFSGMLLVPKAGTYTFFLASDDGSRLYVDDRLVIDNDRRQGMTEKSGGAELSAGAHPFVVSYFNAAGGEGLEVSWSGPDLPRQKIAPDRLAVSGGMDTIHDVAIRSLAAIPGHEAEKFTDLAALVKADRHRGAAIAALAAIPASHWAAKEVPELADNIVGYLSSMPAAFRTSGPALEAVAFTKALAATLPAERTKAIAERLENLDVRVIAIGTIVERMIYDKESLAVQAGKPVEFRFSNTDNMPHNFVIVRPGALEEIGLAAEATARDADAKDRHYVPRSDKVLVASRLLEPGQTQTLSFEVPREPGIYPYVCTYPGHWRRMFGALYVVEDLDSYQANPEAYLADHPLQLKDELLASVGRNTEWVYEDLISSLKPLPPGRSFEVGRRLFTAANCAGCHKLGNEGRELGPNLAGLEPQKHTAEHILKSLCEPSQEIAAKYQSHVFVLDSGKVVTGMIVEETPTEVRVMVDPLARCEPAVVRKDEVDEQTKSPVSIMPKGLLNKLSREEILDLMAYLLARGDAKHQLFDASKAGTP
;
A
#
# COMPACT_ATOMS: atom_id res chain seq x y z
N VAL A 1 -9.25 -29.74 -0.48
CA VAL A 1 -10.38 -28.81 -0.72
C VAL A 1 -11.21 -28.78 0.54
N ASN A 2 -11.41 -27.59 1.11
CA ASN A 2 -12.20 -27.33 2.30
C ASN A 2 -13.36 -26.42 1.92
N TYR A 3 -14.54 -26.73 2.43
CA TYR A 3 -15.73 -25.91 2.26
C TYR A 3 -15.97 -25.15 3.57
N ASN A 4 -15.87 -23.82 3.53
CA ASN A 4 -16.14 -22.96 4.68
C ASN A 4 -17.31 -22.03 4.36
N GLY A 5 -18.53 -22.50 4.60
CA GLY A 5 -19.73 -21.81 4.12
C GLY A 5 -19.87 -21.93 2.60
N ALA A 6 -20.00 -20.82 1.90
CA ALA A 6 -20.00 -20.74 0.44
C ALA A 6 -18.58 -20.67 -0.14
N ASP A 7 -17.59 -20.28 0.68
CA ASP A 7 -16.20 -20.19 0.27
C ASP A 7 -15.58 -21.60 0.13
N ILE A 8 -14.91 -21.83 -1.01
CA ILE A 8 -14.27 -23.11 -1.34
C ILE A 8 -12.78 -22.85 -1.46
N THR A 9 -12.03 -23.31 -0.46
CA THR A 9 -10.58 -23.21 -0.45
C THR A 9 -9.95 -24.53 -0.85
N ALA A 10 -8.87 -24.50 -1.64
CA ALA A 10 -8.07 -25.68 -1.93
C ALA A 10 -6.67 -25.48 -1.35
N LYS A 11 -6.15 -26.54 -0.72
CA LYS A 11 -4.74 -26.59 -0.35
C LYS A 11 -4.02 -27.34 -1.47
N GLU A 12 -3.01 -26.71 -2.05
CA GLU A 12 -2.10 -27.38 -2.96
C GLU A 12 -1.37 -28.52 -2.23
N ILE A 13 -1.25 -29.65 -2.91
CA ILE A 13 -0.52 -30.82 -2.42
C ILE A 13 0.66 -31.08 -3.34
N GLU A 14 1.53 -32.01 -2.95
CA GLU A 14 2.66 -32.43 -3.77
C GLU A 14 2.21 -32.74 -5.23
N PRO A 15 2.88 -32.17 -6.25
CA PRO A 15 2.51 -32.38 -7.64
C PRO A 15 2.49 -33.87 -8.01
N ILE A 16 1.37 -34.32 -8.58
CA ILE A 16 1.18 -35.74 -8.94
C ILE A 16 2.04 -36.14 -10.15
N VAL A 17 2.34 -35.20 -11.04
CA VAL A 17 3.19 -35.41 -12.21
C VAL A 17 4.09 -34.20 -12.41
N VAL A 18 5.41 -34.43 -12.45
CA VAL A 18 6.42 -33.45 -12.84
C VAL A 18 7.32 -34.09 -13.88
N SER A 19 7.72 -33.34 -14.90
CA SER A 19 8.63 -33.82 -15.93
C SER A 19 9.78 -32.84 -16.10
N SER A 20 11.00 -33.36 -16.22
CA SER A 20 12.19 -32.60 -16.61
C SER A 20 12.31 -32.43 -18.12
N ASP A 21 11.43 -33.06 -18.90
CA ASP A 21 11.42 -32.92 -20.35
C ASP A 21 10.90 -31.52 -20.74
N PRO A 22 11.71 -30.69 -21.41
CA PRO A 22 11.30 -29.35 -21.82
C PRO A 22 10.14 -29.36 -22.81
N ASN A 23 9.77 -30.50 -23.40
CA ASN A 23 8.62 -30.65 -24.31
C ASN A 23 7.36 -31.20 -23.60
N PHE A 24 7.39 -31.49 -22.30
CA PHE A 24 6.21 -31.90 -21.55
C PHE A 24 5.20 -30.75 -21.44
N ARG A 25 4.02 -30.94 -22.02
CA ARG A 25 2.92 -29.99 -22.15
C ARG A 25 1.61 -30.69 -21.81
N PRO A 26 1.30 -30.91 -20.51
CA PRO A 26 0.04 -31.49 -20.12
C PRO A 26 -1.09 -30.54 -20.55
N THR A 27 -1.94 -30.99 -21.46
CA THR A 27 -3.02 -30.17 -22.05
C THR A 27 -4.38 -30.50 -21.48
N ASP A 28 -4.57 -31.71 -20.97
CA ASP A 28 -5.83 -32.14 -20.38
C ASP A 28 -5.60 -33.27 -19.37
N VAL A 29 -6.53 -33.40 -18.43
CA VAL A 29 -6.52 -34.44 -17.41
C VAL A 29 -7.90 -35.04 -17.22
N GLU A 30 -7.99 -36.36 -17.24
CA GLU A 30 -9.25 -37.08 -17.08
C GLU A 30 -9.13 -38.29 -16.14
N ILE A 31 -10.20 -38.61 -15.43
CA ILE A 31 -10.27 -39.85 -14.63
C ILE A 31 -10.81 -40.97 -15.52
N GLY A 32 -9.95 -41.93 -15.86
CA GLY A 32 -10.29 -43.07 -16.69
C GLY A 32 -11.31 -44.01 -16.06
N GLY A 33 -11.86 -44.92 -16.88
CA GLY A 33 -12.86 -45.90 -16.44
C GLY A 33 -12.35 -46.95 -15.45
N ASP A 34 -11.04 -47.04 -15.33
CA ASP A 34 -10.26 -47.83 -14.38
C ASP A 34 -9.87 -47.04 -13.11
N GLY A 35 -10.34 -45.79 -13.00
CA GLY A 35 -10.04 -44.88 -11.90
C GLY A 35 -8.63 -44.28 -11.91
N ALA A 36 -7.81 -44.53 -12.93
CA ALA A 36 -6.50 -43.90 -13.06
C ALA A 36 -6.63 -42.46 -13.58
N VAL A 37 -5.66 -41.61 -13.28
CA VAL A 37 -5.57 -40.26 -13.83
C VAL A 37 -4.85 -40.35 -15.17
N TYR A 38 -5.52 -39.96 -16.25
CA TYR A 38 -4.93 -39.89 -17.58
C TYR A 38 -4.55 -38.44 -17.86
N VAL A 39 -3.28 -38.20 -18.16
CA VAL A 39 -2.79 -36.89 -18.56
C VAL A 39 -2.48 -36.95 -20.05
N SER A 40 -3.18 -36.14 -20.84
CA SER A 40 -2.81 -35.93 -22.23
C SER A 40 -1.68 -34.89 -22.28
N ASP A 41 -0.63 -35.24 -22.98
CA ASP A 41 0.53 -34.38 -23.17
C ASP A 41 0.76 -34.20 -24.67
N TRP A 42 0.60 -32.95 -25.09
CA TRP A 42 0.76 -32.54 -26.48
C TRP A 42 2.22 -32.67 -26.96
N ALA A 43 3.18 -32.87 -26.03
CA ALA A 43 4.57 -33.26 -26.28
C ALA A 43 5.26 -32.43 -27.39
N ASN A 44 5.26 -31.11 -27.22
CA ASN A 44 5.63 -30.19 -28.31
C ASN A 44 6.67 -29.17 -27.87
N ALA A 45 7.66 -28.95 -28.73
CA ALA A 45 8.73 -27.97 -28.51
C ALA A 45 8.23 -26.53 -28.59
N ILE A 46 7.15 -26.28 -29.34
CA ILE A 46 6.55 -24.96 -29.52
C ILE A 46 5.35 -24.78 -28.58
N ILE A 47 5.43 -23.76 -27.72
CA ILE A 47 4.32 -23.27 -26.89
C ILE A 47 3.66 -22.13 -27.66
N GLY A 48 2.33 -22.11 -27.86
CA GLY A 48 1.77 -20.90 -28.47
C GLY A 48 0.27 -20.81 -28.71
N HIS A 49 -0.23 -19.59 -28.48
CA HIS A 49 -1.48 -19.01 -28.96
C HIS A 49 -1.26 -18.40 -30.37
N MET A 50 -1.01 -19.23 -31.38
CA MET A 50 -0.81 -18.83 -32.81
C MET A 50 0.35 -17.88 -33.15
N GLN A 51 1.31 -17.63 -32.25
CA GLN A 51 2.49 -16.77 -32.54
C GLN A 51 3.52 -17.42 -33.50
N HIS A 52 3.51 -18.75 -33.58
CA HIS A 52 4.30 -19.53 -34.54
C HIS A 52 3.41 -20.06 -35.66
N ASN A 53 3.93 -20.11 -36.89
CA ASN A 53 3.20 -20.65 -38.03
C ASN A 53 2.71 -22.08 -37.73
N MET A 54 1.47 -22.41 -38.08
CA MET A 54 0.94 -23.78 -37.94
C MET A 54 1.74 -24.83 -38.71
N ARG A 55 2.52 -24.41 -39.71
CA ARG A 55 3.45 -25.23 -40.51
C ARG A 55 4.90 -25.18 -40.03
N ASP A 56 5.17 -24.66 -38.84
CA ASP A 56 6.53 -24.63 -38.28
C ASP A 56 7.09 -26.07 -38.20
N PRO A 57 8.25 -26.36 -38.80
CA PRO A 57 8.78 -27.72 -38.88
C PRO A 57 9.18 -28.29 -37.50
N ASN A 58 9.32 -27.45 -36.47
CA ASN A 58 9.60 -27.91 -35.11
C ASN A 58 8.34 -28.31 -34.34
N ARG A 59 7.15 -28.16 -34.92
CA ARG A 59 5.89 -28.65 -34.35
C ARG A 59 5.79 -30.16 -34.59
N ASP A 60 5.62 -30.95 -33.53
CA ASP A 60 5.35 -32.38 -33.72
C ASP A 60 3.91 -32.55 -34.27
N HIS A 61 3.81 -33.16 -35.44
CA HIS A 61 2.56 -33.41 -36.16
C HIS A 61 2.11 -34.87 -36.09
N SER A 62 2.90 -35.72 -35.43
CA SER A 62 2.80 -37.18 -35.52
C SER A 62 2.73 -37.87 -34.16
N HIS A 63 3.23 -37.24 -33.10
CA HIS A 63 3.31 -37.86 -31.78
C HIS A 63 2.65 -37.00 -30.71
N GLY A 64 2.07 -37.70 -29.73
CA GLY A 64 1.57 -37.16 -28.47
C GLY A 64 1.76 -38.23 -27.39
N ARG A 65 1.70 -37.84 -26.12
CA ARG A 65 1.89 -38.76 -25.00
C ARG A 65 0.65 -38.80 -24.14
N VAL A 66 0.35 -39.99 -23.62
CA VAL A 66 -0.70 -40.18 -22.62
C VAL A 66 -0.08 -40.87 -21.43
N TYR A 67 -0.06 -40.19 -20.29
CA TYR A 67 0.40 -40.77 -19.04
C TYR A 67 -0.80 -41.34 -18.29
N ARG A 68 -0.70 -42.59 -17.86
CA ARG A 68 -1.66 -43.22 -16.95
C ARG A 68 -1.05 -43.28 -15.57
N VAL A 69 -1.58 -42.49 -14.65
CA VAL A 69 -1.04 -42.30 -13.31
C VAL A 69 -1.95 -42.98 -12.29
N THR A 70 -1.34 -43.80 -11.42
CA THR A 70 -2.02 -44.48 -10.33
C THR A 70 -1.13 -44.50 -9.09
N ALA A 71 -1.74 -44.47 -7.91
CA ALA A 71 -1.02 -44.70 -6.67
C ALA A 71 -0.48 -46.13 -6.64
N LYS A 72 0.76 -46.28 -6.14
CA LYS A 72 1.40 -47.59 -5.96
C LYS A 72 0.52 -48.45 -5.04
N ASP A 73 0.36 -49.72 -5.42
CA ASP A 73 -0.43 -50.72 -4.67
C ASP A 73 -1.93 -50.43 -4.54
N ARG A 74 -2.47 -49.40 -5.24
CA ARG A 74 -3.91 -49.16 -5.31
C ARG A 74 -4.55 -50.04 -6.41
N PRO A 75 -5.55 -50.87 -6.09
CA PRO A 75 -6.30 -51.59 -7.12
C PRO A 75 -7.02 -50.61 -8.05
N LEU A 76 -7.06 -50.94 -9.33
CA LEU A 76 -7.82 -50.20 -10.34
C LEU A 76 -9.31 -50.47 -10.17
N LEU A 77 -10.14 -49.51 -10.58
CA LEU A 77 -11.58 -49.72 -10.67
C LEU A 77 -11.90 -50.66 -11.83
N GLU A 78 -12.92 -51.49 -11.67
CA GLU A 78 -13.45 -52.33 -12.74
C GLU A 78 -14.34 -51.48 -13.66
N PRO A 79 -14.05 -51.38 -14.97
CA PRO A 79 -14.86 -50.58 -15.88
C PRO A 79 -16.30 -51.08 -15.98
N VAL A 80 -17.25 -50.19 -15.69
CA VAL A 80 -18.69 -50.50 -15.78
C VAL A 80 -19.18 -50.34 -17.23
N LYS A 81 -19.64 -51.45 -17.84
CA LYS A 81 -20.23 -51.43 -19.20
C LYS A 81 -21.70 -50.96 -19.16
N LEU A 82 -21.93 -49.70 -19.54
CA LEU A 82 -23.25 -49.07 -19.55
C LEU A 82 -23.96 -49.15 -20.92
N LYS A 83 -23.21 -49.10 -22.02
CA LYS A 83 -23.75 -49.12 -23.38
C LYS A 83 -24.60 -50.36 -23.64
N GLY A 84 -25.82 -50.14 -24.16
CA GLY A 84 -26.77 -51.21 -24.50
C GLY A 84 -27.52 -51.82 -23.30
N LYS A 85 -27.27 -51.35 -22.07
CA LYS A 85 -28.07 -51.75 -20.90
C LYS A 85 -29.42 -51.00 -20.86
N PRO A 86 -30.48 -51.59 -20.28
CA PRO A 86 -31.73 -50.89 -19.98
C PRO A 86 -31.49 -49.59 -19.20
N ILE A 87 -32.32 -48.56 -19.41
CA ILE A 87 -32.14 -47.23 -18.78
C ILE A 87 -32.08 -47.33 -17.24
N ALA A 88 -33.00 -48.10 -16.65
CA ALA A 88 -33.02 -48.31 -15.19
C ALA A 88 -31.74 -49.00 -14.66
N ASP A 89 -31.14 -49.87 -15.48
CA ASP A 89 -29.87 -50.52 -15.13
C ASP A 89 -28.70 -49.55 -15.21
N VAL A 90 -28.69 -48.66 -16.21
CA VAL A 90 -27.69 -47.58 -16.29
C VAL A 90 -27.76 -46.69 -15.05
N CYS A 91 -28.95 -46.25 -14.64
CA CYS A 91 -29.11 -45.44 -13.42
C CYS A 91 -28.60 -46.18 -12.18
N ARG A 92 -29.00 -47.44 -11.98
CA ARG A 92 -28.59 -48.25 -10.82
C ARG A 92 -27.09 -48.52 -10.77
N MET A 93 -26.48 -48.79 -11.92
CA MET A 93 -25.05 -49.11 -12.02
C MET A 93 -24.17 -47.86 -11.92
N ALA A 94 -24.63 -46.72 -12.44
CA ALA A 94 -23.82 -45.51 -12.52
C ALA A 94 -24.04 -44.55 -11.34
N PHE A 95 -25.29 -44.21 -11.00
CA PHE A 95 -25.58 -43.05 -10.15
C PHE A 95 -25.28 -43.26 -8.65
N PHE A 96 -25.08 -44.51 -8.23
CA PHE A 96 -24.56 -44.87 -6.90
C PHE A 96 -23.04 -45.00 -6.83
N ALA A 97 -22.33 -44.83 -7.94
CA ALA A 97 -20.86 -44.88 -7.94
C ALA A 97 -20.29 -43.76 -7.06
N LYS A 98 -19.18 -44.02 -6.36
CA LYS A 98 -18.54 -43.04 -5.47
C LYS A 98 -17.80 -41.97 -6.27
N GLU A 99 -17.19 -42.36 -7.38
CA GLU A 99 -16.44 -41.51 -8.29
C GLU A 99 -17.35 -40.78 -9.29
N ASN A 100 -17.01 -39.52 -9.58
CA ASN A 100 -17.77 -38.69 -10.51
C ASN A 100 -17.69 -39.22 -11.95
N SER A 101 -16.59 -39.85 -12.36
CA SER A 101 -16.37 -40.31 -13.74
C SER A 101 -17.39 -41.37 -14.18
N THR A 102 -17.78 -42.29 -13.30
CA THR A 102 -18.81 -43.30 -13.60
C THR A 102 -20.19 -42.68 -13.65
N ARG A 103 -20.52 -41.76 -12.72
CA ARG A 103 -21.79 -41.01 -12.74
C ARG A 103 -21.93 -40.16 -14.00
N TYR A 104 -20.88 -39.44 -14.37
CA TYR A 104 -20.82 -38.60 -15.57
C TYR A 104 -21.02 -39.41 -16.85
N ARG A 105 -20.30 -40.53 -17.02
CA ARG A 105 -20.49 -41.44 -18.16
C ARG A 105 -21.90 -42.04 -18.20
N GLY A 106 -22.51 -42.27 -17.05
CA GLY A 106 -23.92 -42.68 -16.95
C GLY A 106 -24.87 -41.65 -17.54
N ARG A 107 -24.69 -40.37 -17.19
CA ARG A 107 -25.49 -39.28 -17.78
C ARG A 107 -25.25 -39.15 -19.28
N LEU A 108 -23.99 -39.14 -19.70
CA LEU A 108 -23.62 -39.08 -21.12
C LEU A 108 -24.25 -40.23 -21.94
N GLU A 109 -24.22 -41.46 -21.45
CA GLU A 109 -24.85 -42.61 -22.11
C GLU A 109 -26.38 -42.46 -22.21
N LEU A 110 -27.02 -41.81 -21.23
CA LEU A 110 -28.46 -41.53 -21.29
C LEU A 110 -28.78 -40.37 -22.24
N SER A 111 -27.94 -39.33 -22.27
CA SER A 111 -28.13 -38.16 -23.16
C SER A 111 -28.19 -38.54 -24.65
N GLY A 112 -27.52 -39.62 -25.04
CA GLY A 112 -27.51 -40.13 -26.42
C GLY A 112 -28.74 -40.97 -26.80
N ARG A 113 -29.71 -41.16 -25.89
CA ARG A 113 -30.92 -41.98 -26.11
C ARG A 113 -32.16 -41.12 -26.36
N PRO A 114 -33.27 -41.69 -26.87
CA PRO A 114 -34.49 -40.92 -27.10
C PRO A 114 -35.02 -40.25 -25.82
N THR A 115 -35.21 -38.93 -25.86
CA THR A 115 -35.61 -38.11 -24.70
C THR A 115 -36.87 -38.63 -24.00
N ALA A 116 -37.90 -39.07 -24.75
CA ALA A 116 -39.14 -39.57 -24.18
C ALA A 116 -38.93 -40.83 -23.32
N ASP A 117 -38.11 -41.76 -23.80
CA ASP A 117 -37.82 -43.01 -23.10
C ASP A 117 -37.00 -42.76 -21.84
N VAL A 118 -35.98 -41.89 -21.93
CA VAL A 118 -35.11 -41.52 -20.81
C VAL A 118 -35.91 -40.81 -19.73
N THR A 119 -36.63 -39.74 -20.07
CA THR A 119 -37.37 -38.95 -19.09
C THR A 119 -38.45 -39.78 -18.38
N ALA A 120 -39.15 -40.67 -19.08
CA ALA A 120 -40.12 -41.60 -18.47
C ALA A 120 -39.46 -42.58 -17.50
N ALA A 121 -38.40 -43.27 -17.94
CA ALA A 121 -37.72 -44.28 -17.13
C ALA A 121 -36.97 -43.65 -15.93
N VAL A 122 -36.30 -42.51 -16.12
CA VAL A 122 -35.59 -41.79 -15.05
C VAL A 122 -36.59 -41.22 -14.04
N THR A 123 -37.75 -40.72 -14.46
CA THR A 123 -38.82 -40.31 -13.52
C THR A 123 -39.28 -41.49 -12.66
N SER A 124 -39.58 -42.62 -13.32
CA SER A 124 -40.02 -43.83 -12.62
C SER A 124 -38.96 -44.38 -11.67
N TRP A 125 -37.68 -44.22 -11.98
CA TRP A 125 -36.60 -44.66 -11.10
C TRP A 125 -36.38 -43.69 -9.95
N ALA A 126 -36.37 -42.38 -10.22
CA ALA A 126 -36.22 -41.34 -9.22
C ALA A 126 -37.33 -41.36 -8.16
N SER A 127 -38.56 -41.82 -8.49
CA SER A 127 -39.64 -41.96 -7.50
C SER A 127 -39.35 -42.99 -6.41
N SER A 128 -38.44 -43.95 -6.67
CA SER A 128 -38.03 -44.97 -5.69
C SER A 128 -36.95 -44.50 -4.70
N LEU A 129 -36.37 -43.32 -4.93
CA LEU A 129 -35.25 -42.78 -4.15
C LEU A 129 -35.71 -41.84 -3.02
N ASP A 130 -35.00 -41.89 -1.90
CA ASP A 130 -35.29 -41.08 -0.70
C ASP A 130 -34.27 -39.93 -0.54
N PRO A 131 -34.68 -38.64 -0.67
CA PRO A 131 -33.76 -37.50 -0.56
C PRO A 131 -33.13 -37.36 0.85
N ALA A 132 -33.68 -38.00 1.88
CA ALA A 132 -33.08 -37.99 3.21
C ALA A 132 -31.83 -38.88 3.30
N LYS A 133 -31.66 -39.85 2.40
CA LYS A 133 -30.50 -40.74 2.36
C LYS A 133 -29.41 -40.15 1.47
N PRO A 134 -28.16 -39.96 1.95
CA PRO A 134 -27.12 -39.30 1.16
C PRO A 134 -26.83 -39.94 -0.22
N ALA A 135 -26.82 -41.27 -0.30
CA ALA A 135 -26.57 -41.97 -1.56
C ALA A 135 -27.72 -41.78 -2.57
N ASP A 136 -28.96 -41.86 -2.10
CA ASP A 136 -30.16 -41.64 -2.91
C ASP A 136 -30.29 -40.16 -3.31
N ALA A 137 -29.92 -39.22 -2.43
CA ALA A 137 -29.88 -37.79 -2.73
C ALA A 137 -28.88 -37.46 -3.84
N GLN A 138 -27.68 -38.05 -3.81
CA GLN A 138 -26.72 -37.94 -4.90
C GLN A 138 -27.32 -38.52 -6.20
N ALA A 139 -27.92 -39.71 -6.14
CA ALA A 139 -28.54 -40.33 -7.32
C ALA A 139 -29.72 -39.51 -7.88
N LEU A 140 -30.51 -38.87 -7.02
CA LEU A 140 -31.57 -37.93 -7.40
C LEU A 140 -31.00 -36.69 -8.12
N LEU A 141 -29.86 -36.17 -7.64
CA LEU A 141 -29.16 -35.08 -8.33
C LEU A 141 -28.69 -35.51 -9.74
N GLU A 142 -28.17 -36.73 -9.88
CA GLU A 142 -27.80 -37.25 -11.19
C GLU A 142 -29.00 -37.35 -12.13
N CYS A 143 -30.16 -37.79 -11.62
CA CYS A 143 -31.42 -37.76 -12.38
C CYS A 143 -31.78 -36.34 -12.83
N LEU A 144 -31.67 -35.35 -11.94
CA LEU A 144 -31.99 -33.95 -12.25
C LEU A 144 -31.10 -33.43 -13.39
N TRP A 145 -29.80 -33.74 -13.37
CA TRP A 145 -28.88 -33.36 -14.43
C TRP A 145 -29.13 -34.09 -15.76
N VAL A 146 -29.67 -35.32 -15.75
CA VAL A 146 -30.16 -35.95 -16.99
C VAL A 146 -31.30 -35.14 -17.62
N PHE A 147 -32.26 -34.65 -16.81
CA PHE A 147 -33.32 -33.77 -17.30
C PHE A 147 -32.75 -32.46 -17.87
N GLU A 148 -31.71 -31.92 -17.25
CA GLU A 148 -31.01 -30.73 -17.71
C GLU A 148 -30.31 -30.97 -19.06
N GLU A 149 -29.60 -32.09 -19.23
CA GLU A 149 -28.95 -32.50 -20.49
C GLU A 149 -29.96 -32.68 -21.64
N HIS A 150 -31.14 -33.23 -21.34
CA HIS A 150 -32.24 -33.36 -22.31
C HIS A 150 -33.03 -32.06 -22.52
N ARG A 151 -32.72 -30.98 -21.79
CA ARG A 151 -33.42 -29.69 -21.82
C ARG A 151 -34.93 -29.81 -21.55
N VAL A 152 -35.31 -30.68 -20.61
CA VAL A 152 -36.70 -30.87 -20.19
C VAL A 152 -36.84 -30.47 -18.71
N PRO A 153 -37.39 -29.28 -18.40
CA PRO A 153 -37.60 -28.85 -17.03
C PRO A 153 -38.50 -29.81 -16.24
N ASN A 154 -38.06 -30.20 -15.05
CA ASN A 154 -38.81 -31.06 -14.14
C ASN A 154 -38.83 -30.47 -12.73
N GLY A 155 -39.82 -29.59 -12.47
CA GLY A 155 -39.96 -28.88 -11.20
C GLY A 155 -40.21 -29.80 -10.00
N GLU A 156 -40.95 -30.89 -10.18
CA GLU A 156 -41.23 -31.84 -9.08
C GLU A 156 -39.98 -32.62 -8.67
N LEU A 157 -39.17 -33.07 -9.64
CA LEU A 157 -37.88 -33.67 -9.33
C LEU A 157 -36.94 -32.67 -8.65
N LEU A 158 -36.88 -31.43 -9.16
CA LEU A 158 -36.05 -30.37 -8.60
C LEU A 158 -36.41 -30.08 -7.12
N LYS A 159 -37.70 -29.96 -6.79
CA LYS A 159 -38.19 -29.82 -5.39
C LYS A 159 -37.74 -31.00 -4.52
N ARG A 160 -37.79 -32.23 -5.05
CA ARG A 160 -37.31 -33.43 -4.33
C ARG A 160 -35.80 -33.42 -4.10
N VAL A 161 -35.00 -32.95 -5.06
CA VAL A 161 -33.54 -32.81 -4.88
C VAL A 161 -33.23 -31.71 -3.85
N PHE A 162 -33.97 -30.60 -3.86
CA PHE A 162 -33.84 -29.53 -2.88
C PHE A 162 -34.21 -29.96 -1.44
N ALA A 163 -34.99 -31.04 -1.28
CA ALA A 163 -35.28 -31.61 0.04
C ALA A 163 -34.12 -32.43 0.65
N ALA A 164 -32.98 -32.55 -0.04
CA ALA A 164 -31.85 -33.34 0.43
C ALA A 164 -31.20 -32.78 1.70
N ALA A 165 -30.77 -33.67 2.60
CA ALA A 165 -30.06 -33.26 3.83
C ALA A 165 -28.67 -32.65 3.53
N GLU A 166 -28.00 -33.12 2.48
CA GLU A 166 -26.67 -32.64 2.05
C GLU A 166 -26.76 -31.27 1.36
N PRO A 167 -26.15 -30.20 1.92
CA PRO A 167 -26.23 -28.85 1.36
C PRO A 167 -25.72 -28.73 -0.07
N ARG A 168 -24.70 -29.50 -0.47
CA ARG A 168 -24.17 -29.44 -1.84
C ARG A 168 -25.17 -29.93 -2.88
N VAL A 169 -26.02 -30.89 -2.52
CA VAL A 169 -27.10 -31.39 -3.37
C VAL A 169 -28.19 -30.34 -3.52
N ARG A 170 -28.58 -29.68 -2.42
CA ARG A 170 -29.54 -28.56 -2.47
C ARG A 170 -29.02 -27.39 -3.29
N ALA A 171 -27.77 -27.01 -3.11
CA ALA A 171 -27.12 -25.94 -3.87
C ALA A 171 -27.13 -26.24 -5.38
N ALA A 172 -26.81 -27.47 -5.77
CA ALA A 172 -26.86 -27.90 -7.16
C ALA A 172 -28.30 -27.86 -7.74
N ALA A 173 -29.32 -28.21 -6.96
CA ALA A 173 -30.72 -28.10 -7.40
C ALA A 173 -31.12 -26.64 -7.71
N ILE A 174 -30.66 -25.69 -6.88
CA ILE A 174 -30.92 -24.26 -7.08
C ILE A 174 -30.12 -23.67 -8.24
N ARG A 175 -28.93 -24.20 -8.52
CA ARG A 175 -28.22 -23.89 -9.75
C ARG A 175 -29.02 -24.29 -10.99
N THR A 176 -29.57 -25.51 -11.02
CA THR A 176 -30.45 -25.97 -12.10
C THR A 176 -31.72 -25.11 -12.20
N LEU A 177 -32.27 -24.63 -11.07
CA LEU A 177 -33.37 -23.66 -11.08
C LEU A 177 -32.99 -22.38 -11.84
N GLY A 178 -31.80 -21.84 -11.58
CA GLY A 178 -31.28 -20.65 -12.29
C GLY A 178 -31.07 -20.89 -13.79
N HIS A 179 -30.66 -22.10 -14.19
CA HIS A 179 -30.49 -22.46 -15.62
C HIS A 179 -31.83 -22.63 -16.35
N TRP A 180 -32.83 -23.27 -15.73
CA TRP A 180 -34.16 -23.42 -16.32
C TRP A 180 -34.98 -22.12 -16.26
N GLY A 181 -34.69 -21.25 -15.30
CA GLY A 181 -35.34 -19.95 -15.14
C GLY A 181 -36.85 -20.10 -15.02
N THR A 182 -37.59 -19.24 -15.72
CA THR A 182 -39.07 -19.18 -15.67
C THR A 182 -39.78 -20.39 -16.30
N GLN A 183 -39.04 -21.37 -16.84
CA GLN A 183 -39.63 -22.62 -17.34
C GLN A 183 -40.09 -23.55 -16.20
N VAL A 184 -39.61 -23.33 -14.97
CA VAL A 184 -40.07 -24.04 -13.77
C VAL A 184 -41.26 -23.28 -13.19
N LYS A 185 -42.41 -23.94 -13.05
CA LYS A 185 -43.57 -23.36 -12.36
C LYS A 185 -43.30 -23.23 -10.86
N ASP A 186 -43.83 -22.19 -10.24
CA ASP A 186 -43.71 -21.90 -8.80
C ASP A 186 -42.25 -21.76 -8.32
N TRP A 187 -41.37 -21.24 -9.18
CA TRP A 187 -39.95 -21.04 -8.87
C TRP A 187 -39.73 -20.04 -7.73
N GLU A 188 -40.66 -19.10 -7.53
CA GLU A 188 -40.58 -18.01 -6.57
C GLU A 188 -40.43 -18.55 -5.14
N ALA A 189 -41.32 -19.47 -4.75
CA ALA A 189 -41.33 -20.06 -3.41
C ALA A 189 -40.05 -20.84 -3.13
N LEU A 190 -39.53 -21.52 -4.15
CA LEU A 190 -38.34 -22.33 -4.03
C LEU A 190 -37.06 -21.48 -3.93
N LEU A 191 -36.96 -20.43 -4.75
CA LEU A 191 -35.82 -19.50 -4.72
C LEU A 191 -35.71 -18.79 -3.37
N VAL A 192 -36.83 -18.30 -2.84
CA VAL A 192 -36.88 -17.66 -1.51
C VAL A 192 -36.57 -18.68 -0.40
N ALA A 193 -37.06 -19.92 -0.49
CA ALA A 193 -36.69 -20.96 0.46
C ALA A 193 -35.19 -21.24 0.48
N ALA A 194 -34.54 -21.27 -0.69
CA ALA A 194 -33.10 -21.44 -0.80
C ALA A 194 -32.29 -20.26 -0.23
N ALA A 195 -32.76 -19.02 -0.41
CA ALA A 195 -32.15 -17.84 0.21
C ALA A 195 -32.25 -17.86 1.75
N ARG A 196 -33.20 -18.61 2.31
CA ARG A 196 -33.39 -18.80 3.75
C ARG A 196 -32.65 -20.03 4.31
N ASP A 197 -31.99 -20.83 3.48
CA ASP A 197 -31.31 -22.07 3.89
C ASP A 197 -30.23 -21.79 4.96
N THR A 198 -30.00 -22.75 5.85
CA THR A 198 -28.98 -22.61 6.90
C THR A 198 -27.55 -22.66 6.35
N ALA A 199 -27.33 -23.35 5.22
CA ALA A 199 -26.03 -23.45 4.58
C ALA A 199 -25.73 -22.22 3.70
N PRO A 200 -24.61 -21.50 3.93
CA PRO A 200 -24.25 -20.34 3.13
C PRO A 200 -24.10 -20.65 1.63
N LEU A 201 -23.59 -21.84 1.28
CA LEU A 201 -23.48 -22.29 -0.12
C LEU A 201 -24.83 -22.31 -0.86
N VAL A 202 -25.90 -22.77 -0.20
CA VAL A 202 -27.24 -22.81 -0.81
C VAL A 202 -27.77 -21.39 -0.99
N ARG A 203 -27.54 -20.50 -0.01
CA ARG A 203 -27.90 -19.08 -0.13
C ARG A 203 -27.14 -18.40 -1.28
N ALA A 204 -25.86 -18.71 -1.45
CA ALA A 204 -25.05 -18.19 -2.56
C ALA A 204 -25.61 -18.62 -3.91
N GLU A 205 -25.97 -19.90 -4.09
CA GLU A 205 -26.62 -20.36 -5.32
C GLU A 205 -28.01 -19.75 -5.52
N ALA A 206 -28.77 -19.49 -4.44
CA ALA A 206 -30.04 -18.78 -4.54
C ALA A 206 -29.87 -17.35 -5.05
N VAL A 207 -28.88 -16.61 -4.55
CA VAL A 207 -28.57 -15.25 -5.01
C VAL A 207 -28.03 -15.27 -6.45
N LYS A 208 -27.20 -16.25 -6.82
CA LYS A 208 -26.75 -16.46 -8.21
C LYS A 208 -27.94 -16.75 -9.13
N ALA A 209 -28.84 -17.65 -8.73
CA ALA A 209 -30.03 -18.00 -9.51
C ALA A 209 -30.99 -16.81 -9.64
N ALA A 210 -31.12 -15.97 -8.61
CA ALA A 210 -32.00 -14.80 -8.61
C ALA A 210 -31.76 -13.86 -9.78
N VAL A 211 -30.52 -13.73 -10.26
CA VAL A 211 -30.18 -12.84 -11.40
C VAL A 211 -30.78 -13.32 -12.73
N SER A 212 -31.18 -14.59 -12.83
CA SER A 212 -31.88 -15.15 -13.99
C SER A 212 -33.40 -14.86 -13.95
N PHE A 213 -33.90 -14.22 -12.90
CA PHE A 213 -35.30 -13.87 -12.70
C PHE A 213 -35.50 -12.35 -12.60
N GLN A 214 -36.75 -11.91 -12.68
CA GLN A 214 -37.14 -10.51 -12.49
C GLN A 214 -38.25 -10.38 -11.44
N GLY A 215 -38.45 -9.17 -10.94
CA GLY A 215 -39.53 -8.83 -10.00
C GLY A 215 -39.18 -9.08 -8.53
N LEU A 216 -40.16 -8.84 -7.66
CA LEU A 216 -40.02 -8.88 -6.21
C LEU A 216 -39.48 -10.21 -5.66
N PRO A 217 -39.87 -11.41 -6.15
CA PRO A 217 -39.32 -12.67 -5.63
C PRO A 217 -37.81 -12.84 -5.83
N ALA A 218 -37.26 -12.29 -6.92
CA ALA A 218 -35.83 -12.30 -7.18
C ALA A 218 -35.07 -11.38 -6.21
N ALA A 219 -35.62 -10.17 -5.97
CA ALA A 219 -35.08 -9.26 -4.97
C ALA A 219 -35.21 -9.80 -3.54
N GLU A 220 -36.31 -10.49 -3.24
CA GLU A 220 -36.54 -11.13 -1.94
C GLU A 220 -35.45 -12.15 -1.61
N ALA A 221 -34.98 -12.92 -2.59
CA ALA A 221 -33.84 -13.82 -2.38
C ALA A 221 -32.57 -13.07 -1.96
N VAL A 222 -32.30 -11.90 -2.55
CA VAL A 222 -31.17 -11.04 -2.18
C VAL A 222 -31.36 -10.48 -0.76
N PHE A 223 -32.56 -10.02 -0.43
CA PHE A 223 -32.88 -9.47 0.90
C PHE A 223 -32.74 -10.53 2.00
N GLU A 224 -33.26 -11.74 1.77
CA GLU A 224 -33.16 -12.85 2.73
C GLU A 224 -31.70 -13.27 2.93
N ALA A 225 -30.93 -13.43 1.86
CA ALA A 225 -29.52 -13.79 1.99
C ALA A 225 -28.70 -12.70 2.70
N ALA A 226 -28.93 -11.41 2.39
CA ALA A 226 -28.20 -10.29 2.96
C ALA A 226 -28.47 -10.03 4.46
N ASN A 227 -29.60 -10.52 4.99
CA ASN A 227 -29.96 -10.38 6.40
C ASN A 227 -29.51 -11.56 7.28
N ARG A 228 -28.69 -12.46 6.74
CA ARG A 228 -28.16 -13.64 7.44
C ARG A 228 -26.63 -13.56 7.51
N PRO A 229 -25.98 -14.36 8.38
CA PRO A 229 -24.52 -14.45 8.40
C PRO A 229 -23.98 -14.74 6.99
N THR A 230 -23.02 -13.93 6.57
CA THR A 230 -22.34 -14.05 5.29
C THR A 230 -20.91 -14.56 5.46
N ASP A 231 -20.31 -14.93 4.34
CA ASP A 231 -18.90 -15.24 4.18
C ASP A 231 -18.39 -14.47 2.94
N PRO A 232 -17.07 -14.41 2.70
CA PRO A 232 -16.52 -13.61 1.61
C PRO A 232 -17.08 -13.94 0.22
N GLU A 233 -17.35 -15.21 -0.08
CA GLU A 233 -17.96 -15.63 -1.36
C GLU A 233 -19.41 -15.14 -1.42
N LEU A 234 -20.20 -15.35 -0.36
CA LEU A 234 -21.59 -14.88 -0.33
C LEU A 234 -21.68 -13.34 -0.42
N ASP A 235 -20.77 -12.60 0.20
CA ASP A 235 -20.70 -11.13 0.07
C ASP A 235 -20.39 -10.71 -1.37
N THR A 236 -19.44 -11.40 -2.03
CA THR A 236 -19.11 -11.18 -3.44
C THR A 236 -20.31 -11.41 -4.35
N VAL A 237 -21.03 -12.50 -4.10
CA VAL A 237 -22.22 -12.89 -4.85
C VAL A 237 -23.38 -11.91 -4.63
N LEU A 238 -23.59 -11.43 -3.40
CA LEU A 238 -24.57 -10.39 -3.09
C LEU A 238 -24.26 -9.08 -3.82
N ASN A 239 -22.99 -8.67 -3.88
CA ASN A 239 -22.57 -7.49 -4.62
C ASN A 239 -22.79 -7.64 -6.13
N TYR A 240 -22.43 -8.80 -6.69
CA TYR A 240 -22.72 -9.11 -8.09
C TYR A 240 -24.21 -9.03 -8.39
N ALA A 241 -25.07 -9.64 -7.56
CA ALA A 241 -26.51 -9.62 -7.75
C ALA A 241 -27.10 -8.21 -7.68
N ARG A 242 -26.61 -7.33 -6.80
CA ARG A 242 -27.02 -5.91 -6.75
C ARG A 242 -26.67 -5.13 -8.02
N GLY A 243 -25.59 -5.51 -8.70
CA GLY A 243 -25.25 -4.96 -10.02
C GLY A 243 -26.16 -5.43 -11.16
N LYS A 244 -26.99 -6.47 -10.93
CA LYS A 244 -27.91 -7.04 -11.93
C LYS A 244 -29.38 -6.79 -11.62
N ILE A 245 -29.75 -6.79 -10.34
CA ILE A 245 -31.10 -6.56 -9.82
C ILE A 245 -31.09 -5.22 -9.09
N ASN A 246 -31.85 -4.25 -9.59
CA ASN A 246 -31.98 -2.94 -8.92
C ASN A 246 -32.93 -3.04 -7.72
N VAL A 247 -32.42 -3.68 -6.66
CA VAL A 247 -33.15 -3.94 -5.43
C VAL A 247 -33.58 -2.66 -4.72
N ASP A 248 -32.80 -1.57 -4.84
CA ASP A 248 -33.11 -0.29 -4.21
C ASP A 248 -34.29 0.39 -4.89
N LYS A 249 -34.33 0.38 -6.23
CA LYS A 249 -35.50 0.85 -6.98
C LYS A 249 -36.75 0.03 -6.65
N MET A 250 -36.64 -1.28 -6.49
CA MET A 250 -37.79 -2.11 -6.11
C MET A 250 -38.33 -1.78 -4.72
N VAL A 251 -37.44 -1.48 -3.75
CA VAL A 251 -37.87 -0.97 -2.44
C VAL A 251 -38.58 0.38 -2.58
N GLN A 252 -38.03 1.30 -3.37
CA GLN A 252 -38.64 2.61 -3.62
C GLN A 252 -40.01 2.51 -4.31
N ASP A 253 -40.12 1.67 -5.35
CA ASP A 253 -41.35 1.45 -6.10
C ASP A 253 -42.43 0.85 -5.20
N ALA A 254 -42.10 -0.16 -4.37
CA ALA A 254 -43.03 -0.75 -3.42
C ALA A 254 -43.52 0.26 -2.37
N LEU A 255 -42.63 1.13 -1.87
CA LEU A 255 -43.01 2.23 -0.98
C LEU A 255 -43.92 3.25 -1.68
N ALA A 256 -43.68 3.55 -2.96
CA ALA A 256 -44.47 4.50 -3.74
C ALA A 256 -45.87 3.97 -4.11
N THR A 257 -45.99 2.67 -4.38
CA THR A 257 -47.26 2.03 -4.73
C THR A 257 -48.07 1.58 -3.51
N GLY A 258 -47.47 1.62 -2.31
CA GLY A 258 -48.10 1.16 -1.07
C GLY A 258 -48.13 -0.36 -0.93
N GLU A 259 -47.32 -1.09 -1.72
CA GLU A 259 -47.17 -2.54 -1.57
C GLU A 259 -46.37 -2.87 -0.29
N PRO A 260 -46.84 -3.81 0.54
CA PRO A 260 -46.15 -4.15 1.77
C PRO A 260 -44.82 -4.86 1.48
N LEU A 261 -43.72 -4.24 1.91
CA LEU A 261 -42.39 -4.86 1.90
C LEU A 261 -42.36 -6.08 2.84
N SER A 262 -41.64 -7.13 2.45
CA SER A 262 -41.31 -8.23 3.35
C SER A 262 -40.47 -7.76 4.53
N LYS A 263 -40.42 -8.54 5.62
CA LYS A 263 -39.54 -8.22 6.77
C LYS A 263 -38.07 -8.15 6.36
N ALA A 264 -37.64 -9.02 5.44
CA ALA A 264 -36.26 -9.01 4.93
C ALA A 264 -35.99 -7.74 4.10
N ALA A 265 -36.90 -7.36 3.21
CA ALA A 265 -36.79 -6.14 2.43
C ALA A 265 -36.77 -4.89 3.33
N GLN A 266 -37.59 -4.85 4.38
CA GLN A 266 -37.59 -3.77 5.37
C GLN A 266 -36.24 -3.68 6.10
N MET A 267 -35.72 -4.80 6.61
CA MET A 267 -34.41 -4.83 7.28
C MET A 267 -33.28 -4.41 6.35
N TYR A 268 -33.33 -4.88 5.09
CA TYR A 268 -32.37 -4.50 4.06
C TYR A 268 -32.43 -2.99 3.78
N ALA A 269 -33.62 -2.43 3.60
CA ALA A 269 -33.83 -1.01 3.36
C ALA A 269 -33.28 -0.18 4.53
N LEU A 270 -33.60 -0.55 5.77
CA LEU A 270 -33.11 0.14 6.97
C LEU A 270 -31.58 0.07 7.09
N ARG A 271 -30.98 -1.09 6.79
CA ARG A 271 -29.52 -1.27 6.83
C ARG A 271 -28.81 -0.42 5.78
N ASN A 272 -29.42 -0.14 4.64
CA ASN A 272 -28.78 0.60 3.55
C ASN A 272 -29.20 2.08 3.47
N ALA A 273 -30.26 2.50 4.16
CA ALA A 273 -30.71 3.89 4.20
C ALA A 273 -29.72 4.84 4.91
N SER A 274 -29.62 6.08 4.44
CA SER A 274 -28.82 7.10 5.13
C SER A 274 -29.41 7.45 6.50
N VAL A 275 -28.61 7.98 7.42
CA VAL A 275 -29.11 8.45 8.73
C VAL A 275 -30.17 9.54 8.55
N GLU A 276 -29.96 10.42 7.57
CA GLU A 276 -30.89 11.50 7.26
C GLU A 276 -32.25 10.96 6.79
N ASP A 277 -32.24 9.94 5.94
CA ASP A 277 -33.47 9.31 5.46
C ASP A 277 -34.18 8.55 6.58
N LEU A 278 -33.42 7.85 7.44
CA LEU A 278 -33.98 7.15 8.60
C LEU A 278 -34.68 8.11 9.58
N LEU A 279 -34.12 9.30 9.81
CA LEU A 279 -34.71 10.32 10.67
C LEU A 279 -36.00 10.93 10.10
N LYS A 280 -36.20 10.89 8.78
CA LYS A 280 -37.43 11.36 8.11
C LYS A 280 -38.59 10.37 8.23
N GLN A 281 -38.31 9.11 8.56
CA GLN A 281 -39.33 8.06 8.63
C GLN A 281 -40.09 8.09 9.98
N PRO A 282 -41.33 7.57 10.02
CA PRO A 282 -42.07 7.42 11.28
C PRO A 282 -41.27 6.59 12.29
N ARG A 283 -41.15 7.08 13.53
CA ARG A 283 -40.36 6.39 14.57
C ARG A 283 -40.87 4.97 14.82
N SER A 284 -39.94 4.00 14.75
CA SER A 284 -40.16 2.60 15.10
C SER A 284 -38.90 2.02 15.75
N GLU A 285 -39.01 0.87 16.42
CA GLU A 285 -37.86 0.26 17.09
C GLU A 285 -36.75 -0.07 16.08
N ALA A 286 -37.13 -0.57 14.90
CA ALA A 286 -36.20 -0.95 13.86
C ALA A 286 -35.41 0.25 13.28
N ILE A 287 -36.07 1.41 13.14
CA ILE A 287 -35.41 2.65 12.70
C ILE A 287 -34.44 3.16 13.77
N CYS A 288 -34.88 3.15 15.04
CA CYS A 288 -34.02 3.59 16.14
C CYS A 288 -32.77 2.70 16.24
N GLU A 289 -32.92 1.37 16.20
CA GLU A 289 -31.81 0.43 16.21
C GLU A 289 -30.88 0.62 15.00
N ALA A 290 -31.42 0.89 13.80
CA ALA A 290 -30.62 1.16 12.61
C ALA A 290 -29.74 2.42 12.77
N ILE A 291 -30.28 3.50 13.34
CA ILE A 291 -29.53 4.74 13.61
C ILE A 291 -28.45 4.50 14.67
N LEU A 292 -28.81 3.82 15.76
CA LEU A 292 -27.88 3.57 16.87
C LEU A 292 -26.68 2.70 16.45
N ASN A 293 -26.84 1.84 15.44
CA ASN A 293 -25.77 0.99 14.91
C ASN A 293 -24.96 1.62 13.76
N ARG A 294 -25.32 2.83 13.30
CA ARG A 294 -24.66 3.46 12.15
C ARG A 294 -23.34 4.15 12.56
N PRO A 295 -22.19 3.85 11.93
CA PRO A 295 -20.90 4.47 12.27
C PRO A 295 -20.93 6.00 12.16
N ASN A 296 -21.58 6.53 11.12
CA ASN A 296 -21.56 7.96 10.77
C ASN A 296 -22.74 8.76 11.37
N ALA A 297 -23.53 8.19 12.28
CA ALA A 297 -24.63 8.97 12.87
C ALA A 297 -24.08 10.00 13.89
N SER A 298 -24.62 11.22 13.85
CA SER A 298 -24.24 12.28 14.80
C SER A 298 -24.70 11.94 16.22
N THR A 299 -24.03 12.50 17.25
CA THR A 299 -24.42 12.31 18.67
C THR A 299 -25.88 12.72 18.92
N ALA A 300 -26.36 13.77 18.24
CA ALA A 300 -27.75 14.19 18.30
C ALA A 300 -28.71 13.10 17.78
N ALA A 301 -28.39 12.49 16.64
CA ALA A 301 -29.20 11.40 16.07
C ALA A 301 -29.20 10.15 16.96
N VAL A 302 -28.06 9.82 17.59
CA VAL A 302 -27.99 8.72 18.57
C VAL A 302 -28.87 9.01 19.77
N ARG A 303 -28.80 10.23 20.31
CA ARG A 303 -29.61 10.63 21.47
C ARG A 303 -31.10 10.58 21.17
N GLU A 304 -31.51 11.07 20.00
CA GLU A 304 -32.91 11.00 19.55
C GLU A 304 -33.37 9.55 19.36
N ALA A 305 -32.57 8.71 18.70
CA ALA A 305 -32.89 7.31 18.49
C ALA A 305 -32.97 6.52 19.80
N LEU A 306 -32.08 6.79 20.76
CA LEU A 306 -32.12 6.17 22.09
C LEU A 306 -33.39 6.56 22.86
N ALA A 307 -33.76 7.85 22.83
CA ALA A 307 -34.98 8.32 23.47
C ALA A 307 -36.24 7.72 22.82
N GLY A 308 -36.29 7.66 21.49
CA GLY A 308 -37.37 7.02 20.75
C GLY A 308 -37.47 5.53 21.06
N LEU A 309 -36.34 4.82 21.13
CA LEU A 309 -36.32 3.40 21.48
C LEU A 309 -36.78 3.16 22.92
N ALA A 310 -36.40 4.02 23.86
CA ALA A 310 -36.84 3.95 25.25
C ALA A 310 -38.37 4.13 25.37
N GLU A 311 -38.93 5.10 24.67
CA GLU A 311 -40.37 5.35 24.61
C GLU A 311 -41.13 4.14 24.04
N LEU A 312 -40.68 3.61 22.90
CA LEU A 312 -41.29 2.46 22.24
C LEU A 312 -41.24 1.20 23.10
N ARG A 313 -40.12 0.96 23.79
CA ARG A 313 -39.94 -0.18 24.71
C ARG A 313 -40.53 0.06 26.10
N LYS A 314 -41.09 1.24 26.37
CA LYS A 314 -41.62 1.65 27.68
C LYS A 314 -40.60 1.46 28.81
N THR A 315 -39.34 1.76 28.53
CA THR A 315 -38.22 1.68 29.47
C THR A 315 -37.61 3.06 29.69
N SER A 316 -36.79 3.21 30.73
CA SER A 316 -36.02 4.43 30.94
C SER A 316 -34.77 4.44 30.07
N SER A 317 -34.40 5.61 29.55
CA SER A 317 -33.28 5.76 28.60
C SER A 317 -31.93 5.33 29.17
N LEU A 318 -31.67 5.54 30.47
CA LEU A 318 -30.37 5.22 31.07
C LEU A 318 -30.14 3.70 31.25
N PRO A 319 -31.03 2.91 31.85
CA PRO A 319 -30.89 1.45 31.86
C PRO A 319 -30.73 0.87 30.45
N LEU A 320 -31.53 1.35 29.49
CA LEU A 320 -31.44 0.94 28.08
C LEU A 320 -30.07 1.30 27.46
N LEU A 321 -29.54 2.48 27.76
CA LEU A 321 -28.22 2.90 27.29
C LEU A 321 -27.13 1.92 27.74
N VAL A 322 -27.12 1.57 29.02
CA VAL A 322 -26.14 0.62 29.58
C VAL A 322 -26.35 -0.79 29.00
N ASP A 323 -27.60 -1.24 28.84
CA ASP A 323 -27.93 -2.52 28.19
C ASP A 323 -27.35 -2.59 26.77
N LEU A 324 -27.53 -1.52 25.99
CA LEU A 324 -27.03 -1.45 24.62
C LEU A 324 -25.50 -1.42 24.56
N ILE A 325 -24.82 -0.73 25.48
CA ILE A 325 -23.36 -0.72 25.58
C ILE A 325 -22.84 -2.14 25.84
N GLU A 326 -23.38 -2.81 26.87
CA GLU A 326 -23.00 -4.18 27.24
C GLU A 326 -23.26 -5.17 26.09
N GLN A 327 -24.42 -5.08 25.44
CA GLN A 327 -24.78 -5.95 24.33
C GLN A 327 -23.84 -5.79 23.13
N ARG A 328 -23.48 -4.55 22.78
CA ARG A 328 -22.63 -4.25 21.62
C ARG A 328 -21.18 -4.61 21.86
N ASP A 329 -20.67 -4.30 23.05
CA ASP A 329 -19.31 -4.70 23.44
C ASP A 329 -19.16 -6.23 23.43
N ALA A 330 -20.14 -6.96 23.98
CA ALA A 330 -20.16 -8.42 23.94
C ALA A 330 -20.30 -9.00 22.51
N ALA A 331 -20.93 -8.26 21.60
CA ALA A 331 -21.06 -8.62 20.19
C ALA A 331 -19.83 -8.22 19.33
N GLY A 332 -18.79 -7.63 19.93
CA GLY A 332 -17.61 -7.14 19.20
C GLY A 332 -17.86 -5.86 18.39
N GLN A 333 -18.95 -5.14 18.66
CA GLN A 333 -19.36 -3.92 17.97
C GLN A 333 -18.79 -2.67 18.69
N ALA A 334 -17.46 -2.52 18.69
CA ALA A 334 -16.75 -1.50 19.47
C ALA A 334 -17.19 -0.06 19.16
N GLU A 335 -17.33 0.31 17.88
CA GLU A 335 -17.72 1.67 17.48
C GLU A 335 -19.15 2.05 17.91
N PRO A 336 -20.19 1.22 17.66
CA PRO A 336 -21.52 1.45 18.24
C PRO A 336 -21.54 1.52 19.76
N ALA A 337 -20.68 0.77 20.47
CA ALA A 337 -20.60 0.79 21.93
C ALA A 337 -19.93 2.08 22.44
N GLU A 338 -18.82 2.52 21.83
CA GLU A 338 -18.13 3.75 22.17
C GLU A 338 -19.04 4.98 22.08
N ARG A 339 -19.81 5.11 20.99
CA ARG A 339 -20.70 6.25 20.78
C ARG A 339 -21.81 6.34 21.83
N LEU A 340 -22.29 5.20 22.29
CA LEU A 340 -23.20 5.13 23.44
C LEU A 340 -22.47 5.45 24.75
N GLY A 341 -21.23 5.01 24.91
CA GLY A 341 -20.39 5.37 26.05
C GLY A 341 -20.21 6.88 26.21
N LEU A 342 -20.09 7.64 25.12
CA LEU A 342 -20.05 9.11 25.19
C LEU A 342 -21.33 9.70 25.80
N LEU A 343 -22.50 9.17 25.43
CA LEU A 343 -23.77 9.58 26.03
C LEU A 343 -23.89 9.16 27.50
N LEU A 344 -23.24 8.07 27.90
CA LEU A 344 -23.23 7.61 29.29
C LEU A 344 -22.48 8.60 30.18
N VAL A 345 -21.34 9.12 29.73
CA VAL A 345 -20.54 10.09 30.52
C VAL A 345 -21.28 11.42 30.73
N GLU A 346 -22.17 11.80 29.81
CA GLU A 346 -23.00 13.02 29.90
C GLU A 346 -24.15 12.92 30.93
N GLN A 347 -24.39 11.75 31.54
CA GLN A 347 -25.53 11.55 32.42
C GLN A 347 -25.33 12.22 33.80
N PRO A 348 -26.40 12.68 34.46
CA PRO A 348 -26.28 13.27 35.81
C PRO A 348 -25.68 12.29 36.82
N ALA A 349 -24.85 12.80 37.74
CA ALA A 349 -24.19 11.99 38.78
C ALA A 349 -25.15 11.11 39.59
N ALA A 350 -26.32 11.64 39.95
CA ALA A 350 -27.35 10.89 40.68
C ALA A 350 -27.91 9.69 39.90
N ASP A 351 -27.93 9.78 38.57
CA ASP A 351 -28.42 8.72 37.69
C ASP A 351 -27.31 7.70 37.39
N LEU A 352 -26.07 8.16 37.16
CA LEU A 352 -24.90 7.31 37.07
C LEU A 352 -24.73 6.43 38.32
N LYS A 353 -24.93 7.01 39.50
CA LYS A 353 -24.89 6.29 40.78
C LYS A 353 -25.89 5.13 40.87
N LYS A 354 -27.05 5.24 40.21
CA LYS A 354 -28.04 4.14 40.17
C LYS A 354 -27.52 2.94 39.37
N MET A 355 -26.70 3.19 38.34
CA MET A 355 -26.13 2.16 37.46
C MET A 355 -24.70 1.75 37.82
N GLN A 356 -24.15 2.27 38.93
CA GLN A 356 -22.74 2.15 39.30
C GLN A 356 -22.19 0.71 39.20
N PRO A 357 -22.83 -0.36 39.73
CA PRO A 357 -22.28 -1.72 39.63
C PRO A 357 -22.08 -2.22 38.19
N ARG A 358 -22.85 -1.70 37.23
CA ARG A 358 -22.72 -2.05 35.82
C ARG A 358 -21.60 -1.25 35.16
N ILE A 359 -21.50 0.04 35.50
CA ILE A 359 -20.44 0.93 35.03
C ILE A 359 -19.07 0.41 35.49
N GLU A 360 -18.95 -0.01 36.75
CA GLU A 360 -17.74 -0.63 37.30
C GLU A 360 -17.31 -1.86 36.50
N ARG A 361 -18.26 -2.75 36.19
CA ARG A 361 -17.99 -3.94 35.35
C ARG A 361 -17.55 -3.57 33.94
N LEU A 362 -18.17 -2.57 33.31
CA LEU A 362 -17.76 -2.10 31.99
C LEU A 362 -16.35 -1.51 32.04
N ALA A 363 -16.01 -0.73 33.06
CA ALA A 363 -14.69 -0.14 33.23
C ALA A 363 -13.59 -1.20 33.37
N GLU A 364 -13.86 -2.27 34.10
CA GLU A 364 -12.89 -3.34 34.36
C GLU A 364 -12.83 -4.42 33.25
N LYS A 365 -13.98 -4.74 32.62
CA LYS A 365 -14.13 -5.98 31.83
C LYS A 365 -14.64 -5.80 30.41
N ALA A 366 -15.04 -4.59 29.99
CA ALA A 366 -15.45 -4.40 28.60
C ALA A 366 -14.32 -4.82 27.65
N ALA A 367 -14.66 -5.42 26.51
CA ALA A 367 -13.70 -5.90 25.53
C ALA A 367 -12.95 -4.73 24.89
N ALA A 368 -13.66 -3.66 24.51
CA ALA A 368 -13.07 -2.48 23.88
C ALA A 368 -12.42 -1.52 24.89
N ALA A 369 -11.17 -1.12 24.66
CA ALA A 369 -10.43 -0.20 25.54
C ALA A 369 -11.14 1.14 25.72
N ARG A 370 -11.69 1.70 24.65
CA ARG A 370 -12.40 2.97 24.69
C ARG A 370 -13.71 2.90 25.48
N VAL A 371 -14.39 1.76 25.47
CA VAL A 371 -15.56 1.52 26.33
C VAL A 371 -15.14 1.49 27.80
N ARG A 372 -14.01 0.84 28.14
CA ARG A 372 -13.45 0.87 29.50
C ARG A 372 -13.14 2.31 29.96
N GLN A 373 -12.49 3.12 29.11
CA GLN A 373 -12.17 4.51 29.41
C GLN A 373 -13.44 5.34 29.68
N LEU A 374 -14.44 5.27 28.80
CA LEU A 374 -15.70 5.99 28.97
C LEU A 374 -16.47 5.52 30.21
N ALA A 375 -16.42 4.22 30.52
CA ALA A 375 -16.99 3.69 31.74
C ALA A 375 -16.24 4.19 33.00
N TYR A 376 -14.91 4.32 32.99
CA TYR A 376 -14.17 4.97 34.08
C TYR A 376 -14.56 6.44 34.25
N ALA A 377 -14.73 7.20 33.17
CA ALA A 377 -15.20 8.58 33.25
C ALA A 377 -16.62 8.67 33.86
N ALA A 378 -17.52 7.76 33.46
CA ALA A 378 -18.85 7.65 34.05
C ALA A 378 -18.81 7.19 35.52
N TRP A 379 -17.86 6.34 35.91
CA TRP A 379 -17.65 5.93 37.31
C TRP A 379 -17.21 7.11 38.17
N ILE A 380 -16.24 7.90 37.72
CA ILE A 380 -15.82 9.15 38.39
C ILE A 380 -17.00 10.12 38.54
N GLY A 381 -17.87 10.21 37.52
CA GLY A 381 -19.11 10.98 37.62
C GLY A 381 -20.11 10.42 38.66
N ALA A 382 -20.20 9.09 38.78
CA ALA A 382 -21.10 8.41 39.71
C ALA A 382 -20.69 8.55 41.18
N ASP A 383 -19.39 8.44 41.46
CA ASP A 383 -18.85 8.51 42.82
C ASP A 383 -18.66 9.95 43.32
N GLY A 384 -18.53 10.92 42.40
CA GLY A 384 -18.38 12.35 42.69
C GLY A 384 -17.01 12.76 43.23
N SER A 385 -16.00 11.88 43.15
CA SER A 385 -14.63 12.18 43.62
C SER A 385 -13.53 11.52 42.78
N GLY A 386 -13.83 10.38 42.15
CA GLY A 386 -12.90 9.51 41.47
C GLY A 386 -12.14 8.54 42.38
N ASP A 387 -12.25 8.67 43.71
CA ASP A 387 -11.45 7.88 44.66
C ASP A 387 -11.70 6.37 44.53
N ALA A 388 -12.96 5.97 44.32
CA ALA A 388 -13.32 4.56 44.18
C ALA A 388 -12.79 3.97 42.87
N ALA A 389 -12.95 4.72 41.77
CA ALA A 389 -12.43 4.34 40.47
C ALA A 389 -10.90 4.23 40.49
N PHE A 390 -10.21 5.18 41.12
CA PHE A 390 -8.76 5.23 41.23
C PHE A 390 -8.21 4.09 42.09
N LEU A 391 -8.85 3.79 43.22
CA LEU A 391 -8.48 2.67 44.09
C LEU A 391 -8.60 1.32 43.38
N ALA A 392 -9.65 1.14 42.56
CA ALA A 392 -9.83 -0.07 41.76
C ALA A 392 -8.73 -0.19 40.69
N ALA A 393 -8.51 0.88 39.92
CA ALA A 393 -7.57 0.88 38.80
C ALA A 393 -6.09 0.79 39.22
N SER A 394 -5.73 1.29 40.42
CA SER A 394 -4.34 1.33 40.91
C SER A 394 -3.71 -0.05 41.15
N ARG A 395 -4.47 -1.13 41.01
CA ARG A 395 -4.00 -2.52 41.23
C ARG A 395 -3.48 -3.19 39.97
N ASP A 396 -3.72 -2.59 38.80
CA ASP A 396 -3.35 -3.16 37.50
C ASP A 396 -2.91 -2.05 36.54
N LYS A 397 -1.80 -2.28 35.83
CA LYS A 397 -1.22 -1.27 34.91
C LYS A 397 -2.18 -0.90 33.78
N ALA A 398 -2.89 -1.87 33.20
CA ALA A 398 -3.79 -1.63 32.09
C ALA A 398 -5.04 -0.87 32.55
N GLN A 399 -5.58 -1.20 33.73
CA GLN A 399 -6.69 -0.47 34.33
C GLN A 399 -6.30 0.96 34.69
N LEU A 400 -5.14 1.17 35.32
CA LEU A 400 -4.64 2.51 35.65
C LEU A 400 -4.46 3.38 34.40
N ARG A 401 -3.92 2.81 33.32
CA ARG A 401 -3.82 3.47 32.02
C ARG A 401 -5.20 3.89 31.49
N ASN A 402 -6.19 2.99 31.51
CA ASN A 402 -7.55 3.29 31.04
C ASN A 402 -8.22 4.38 31.87
N LEU A 403 -8.03 4.37 33.19
CA LEU A 403 -8.56 5.41 34.08
C LEU A 403 -7.91 6.77 33.79
N LEU A 404 -6.59 6.83 33.64
CA LEU A 404 -5.91 8.08 33.31
C LEU A 404 -6.38 8.63 31.97
N ALA A 405 -6.47 7.79 30.95
CA ALA A 405 -6.98 8.16 29.63
C ALA A 405 -8.47 8.59 29.64
N ALA A 406 -9.22 8.22 30.69
CA ALA A 406 -10.61 8.64 30.88
C ALA A 406 -10.75 10.08 31.41
N VAL A 407 -9.73 10.61 32.10
CA VAL A 407 -9.78 11.93 32.77
C VAL A 407 -10.26 13.06 31.85
N PRO A 408 -9.78 13.21 30.59
CA PRO A 408 -10.26 14.26 29.70
C PRO A 408 -11.75 14.16 29.36
N ALA A 409 -12.34 12.96 29.39
CA ALA A 409 -13.74 12.72 29.09
C ALA A 409 -14.69 13.06 30.25
N VAL A 410 -14.18 13.24 31.48
CA VAL A 410 -14.99 13.65 32.64
C VAL A 410 -15.59 15.03 32.36
N SER A 411 -16.92 15.09 32.27
CA SER A 411 -17.63 16.29 31.78
C SER A 411 -17.76 17.41 32.81
N ASP A 412 -17.67 17.11 34.11
CA ASP A 412 -17.74 18.10 35.18
C ASP A 412 -16.35 18.65 35.50
N ASP A 413 -16.13 19.95 35.25
CA ASP A 413 -14.86 20.63 35.49
C ASP A 413 -14.43 20.64 36.95
N LYS A 414 -15.35 20.70 37.92
CA LYS A 414 -15.02 20.68 39.34
C LYS A 414 -14.55 19.30 39.76
N LEU A 415 -15.24 18.25 39.31
CA LEU A 415 -14.80 16.87 39.54
C LEU A 415 -13.45 16.63 38.90
N ARG A 416 -13.28 17.04 37.63
CA ARG A 416 -12.01 16.90 36.91
C ARG A 416 -10.87 17.65 37.60
N SER A 417 -11.11 18.87 38.09
CA SER A 417 -10.16 19.63 38.92
C SER A 417 -9.76 18.87 40.20
N GLY A 418 -10.72 18.22 40.85
CA GLY A 418 -10.50 17.41 42.05
C GLY A 418 -9.56 16.22 41.85
N LEU A 419 -9.45 15.70 40.63
CA LEU A 419 -8.55 14.58 40.29
C LEU A 419 -7.06 14.98 40.31
N TYR A 420 -6.74 16.27 40.36
CA TYR A 420 -5.36 16.77 40.34
C TYR A 420 -4.47 16.09 41.39
N ALA A 421 -4.96 15.97 42.62
CA ALA A 421 -4.20 15.39 43.73
C ALA A 421 -3.88 13.90 43.53
N ALA A 422 -4.76 13.17 42.83
CA ALA A 422 -4.58 11.74 42.54
C ALA A 422 -3.69 11.51 41.31
N VAL A 423 -3.82 12.34 40.26
CA VAL A 423 -3.09 12.19 39.00
C VAL A 423 -1.65 12.70 39.09
N ARG A 424 -1.41 13.81 39.80
CA ARG A 424 -0.09 14.46 39.89
C ARG A 424 1.05 13.52 40.34
N PRO A 425 0.92 12.69 41.39
CA PRO A 425 2.00 11.78 41.81
C PRO A 425 2.37 10.76 40.73
N LEU A 426 1.39 10.35 39.90
CA LEU A 426 1.59 9.35 38.86
C LEU A 426 2.45 9.82 37.70
N MET A 427 2.79 11.11 37.62
CA MET A 427 3.80 11.59 36.68
C MET A 427 5.22 11.16 37.09
N PHE A 428 5.42 10.83 38.36
CA PHE A 428 6.74 10.56 38.94
C PHE A 428 6.92 9.10 39.31
N GLU A 429 5.90 8.50 39.96
CA GLU A 429 5.97 7.17 40.56
C GLU A 429 4.62 6.43 40.44
N LEU A 430 4.67 5.10 40.32
CA LEU A 430 3.48 4.25 40.28
C LEU A 430 3.05 3.81 41.70
N PRO A 431 1.77 3.45 41.90
CA PRO A 431 1.28 2.94 43.18
C PRO A 431 2.08 1.73 43.68
N PRO A 432 2.25 1.58 45.01
CA PRO A 432 2.93 0.43 45.59
C PRO A 432 2.29 -0.90 45.14
N GLY A 433 3.10 -1.78 44.56
CA GLY A 433 2.65 -3.07 44.02
C GLY A 433 2.62 -3.15 42.50
N LEU A 434 2.78 -2.02 41.78
CA LEU A 434 3.04 -2.02 40.35
C LEU A 434 4.54 -1.86 40.08
N GLU A 435 5.07 -2.63 39.12
CA GLU A 435 6.47 -2.53 38.71
C GLU A 435 6.78 -1.16 38.12
N ALA A 436 7.92 -0.57 38.47
CA ALA A 436 8.38 0.70 37.92
C ALA A 436 8.49 0.65 36.37
N GLU A 437 8.23 1.78 35.74
CA GLU A 437 8.39 1.94 34.28
C GLU A 437 9.66 2.72 33.95
N PRO A 438 10.23 2.55 32.75
CA PRO A 438 11.37 3.33 32.31
C PRO A 438 11.06 4.83 32.37
N ALA A 439 12.10 5.64 32.58
CA ALA A 439 12.00 7.09 32.84
C ALA A 439 11.49 7.94 31.66
N GLY A 440 11.00 7.31 30.59
CA GLY A 440 10.39 7.93 29.44
C GLY A 440 10.60 7.15 28.15
N SER A 441 9.79 7.50 27.15
CA SER A 441 10.09 7.22 25.75
C SER A 441 11.44 7.85 25.42
N GLY A 442 12.48 7.02 25.20
CA GLY A 442 13.77 7.49 24.70
C GLY A 442 13.61 8.30 23.39
N PRO A 443 14.63 9.08 22.98
CA PRO A 443 14.54 9.94 21.80
C PRO A 443 13.98 9.17 20.60
N LEU A 444 13.05 9.80 19.86
CA LEU A 444 12.44 9.20 18.68
C LEU A 444 13.56 8.81 17.70
N GLN A 445 13.64 7.52 17.41
CA GLN A 445 14.50 6.98 16.36
C GLN A 445 13.65 6.61 15.16
N THR A 446 14.21 6.70 13.95
CA THR A 446 13.50 6.29 12.74
C THR A 446 13.13 4.82 12.80
N GLY A 447 11.87 4.53 12.49
CA GLY A 447 11.37 3.19 12.30
C GLY A 447 10.28 2.75 13.26
N LEU A 448 10.04 1.45 13.29
CA LEU A 448 9.08 0.78 14.16
C LEU A 448 9.79 -0.38 14.85
N ARG A 449 9.42 -0.65 16.10
CA ARG A 449 9.79 -1.91 16.76
C ARG A 449 9.07 -3.04 16.08
N VAL A 450 9.79 -4.07 15.66
CA VAL A 450 9.23 -5.32 15.14
C VAL A 450 9.42 -6.43 16.16
N GLU A 451 8.34 -7.15 16.47
CA GLU A 451 8.33 -8.37 17.28
C GLU A 451 7.98 -9.55 16.37
N VAL A 452 8.79 -10.61 16.41
CA VAL A 452 8.65 -11.81 15.58
C VAL A 452 8.16 -12.97 16.43
N PHE A 453 7.03 -13.57 16.06
CA PHE A 453 6.42 -14.71 16.75
C PHE A 453 6.46 -15.95 15.85
N ALA A 454 6.81 -17.10 16.42
CA ALA A 454 6.77 -18.38 15.72
C ALA A 454 6.49 -19.51 16.73
N PRO A 455 5.48 -20.37 16.52
CA PRO A 455 4.59 -20.42 15.35
C PRO A 455 3.57 -19.26 15.27
N SER A 456 2.93 -19.08 14.12
CA SER A 456 1.83 -18.11 13.95
C SER A 456 0.60 -18.52 14.76
N PRO A 457 -0.08 -17.57 15.45
CA PRO A 457 -1.36 -17.84 16.11
C PRO A 457 -2.54 -17.98 15.12
N GLY A 458 -2.36 -17.68 13.83
CA GLY A 458 -3.44 -17.65 12.82
C GLY A 458 -4.49 -16.56 13.02
N ASN A 459 -4.34 -15.74 14.07
CA ASN A 459 -5.09 -14.53 14.35
C ASN A 459 -4.14 -13.56 15.06
N VAL A 460 -3.94 -12.38 14.48
CA VAL A 460 -2.94 -11.40 14.91
C VAL A 460 -3.53 -10.19 15.62
N ALA A 461 -4.70 -10.35 16.25
CA ALA A 461 -5.17 -9.41 17.24
C ALA A 461 -4.06 -9.08 18.26
N VAL A 462 -3.89 -7.81 18.61
CA VAL A 462 -2.86 -7.38 19.56
C VAL A 462 -3.01 -8.08 20.92
N GLU A 463 -4.24 -8.40 21.32
CA GLU A 463 -4.56 -9.14 22.55
C GLU A 463 -4.13 -10.61 22.48
N ASN A 464 -4.05 -11.18 21.28
CA ASN A 464 -3.59 -12.55 21.08
C ASN A 464 -2.07 -12.61 21.04
N LEU A 465 -1.42 -11.66 20.36
CA LEU A 465 0.03 -11.54 20.33
C LEU A 465 0.60 -11.21 21.72
N ALA A 466 -0.10 -10.42 22.53
CA ALA A 466 0.30 -10.11 23.90
C ALA A 466 0.36 -11.34 24.84
N LYS A 467 -0.29 -12.46 24.48
CA LYS A 467 -0.23 -13.72 25.24
C LYS A 467 0.98 -14.59 24.84
N LEU A 468 1.73 -14.19 23.83
CA LEU A 468 2.89 -14.91 23.30
C LEU A 468 4.17 -14.17 23.64
N GLU A 469 5.25 -14.90 23.89
CA GLU A 469 6.58 -14.31 23.95
C GLU A 469 7.17 -14.19 22.54
N PRO A 470 7.69 -13.01 22.16
CA PRO A 470 8.34 -12.85 20.86
C PRO A 470 9.67 -13.61 20.84
N ARG A 471 9.92 -14.32 19.73
CA ARG A 471 11.16 -15.07 19.51
C ARG A 471 12.35 -14.16 19.23
N ALA A 472 12.09 -13.03 18.59
CA ALA A 472 13.09 -12.00 18.30
C ALA A 472 12.42 -10.62 18.23
N THR A 473 13.21 -9.58 18.49
CA THR A 473 12.79 -8.19 18.38
C THR A 473 13.83 -7.36 17.65
N GLY A 474 13.40 -6.29 16.99
CA GLY A 474 14.26 -5.39 16.23
C GLY A 474 13.63 -4.03 15.98
N VAL A 475 14.33 -3.18 15.24
CA VAL A 475 13.83 -1.90 14.73
C VAL A 475 13.98 -1.90 13.20
N VAL A 476 12.92 -1.52 12.49
CA VAL A 476 12.87 -1.47 11.03
C VAL A 476 12.36 -0.11 10.57
N THR A 477 12.86 0.40 9.44
CA THR A 477 12.53 1.75 8.97
C THR A 477 11.22 1.84 8.20
N HIS A 478 10.61 0.71 7.85
CA HIS A 478 9.32 0.65 7.16
C HIS A 478 8.58 -0.64 7.51
N ILE A 479 7.34 -0.75 7.03
CA ILE A 479 6.46 -1.89 7.28
C ILE A 479 6.51 -2.79 6.05
N GLY A 480 7.03 -4.00 6.22
CA GLY A 480 7.29 -4.93 5.13
C GLY A 480 7.78 -6.28 5.66
N LEU A 481 8.09 -7.19 4.75
CA LEU A 481 8.55 -8.55 5.09
C LEU A 481 10.08 -8.68 5.20
N ASP A 482 10.82 -7.65 4.79
CA ASP A 482 12.27 -7.52 4.86
C ASP A 482 12.75 -7.19 6.29
N VAL A 483 12.30 -8.02 7.23
CA VAL A 483 12.67 -7.95 8.64
C VAL A 483 13.87 -8.87 8.87
N PRO A 484 15.07 -8.37 9.24
CA PRO A 484 16.26 -9.21 9.43
C PRO A 484 16.09 -10.31 10.48
N GLN A 485 15.22 -10.09 11.47
CA GLN A 485 14.92 -11.01 12.56
C GLN A 485 13.87 -12.07 12.19
N ARG A 486 13.29 -12.00 10.99
CA ARG A 486 12.23 -12.92 10.54
C ARG A 486 12.78 -14.33 10.36
N VAL A 487 12.00 -15.32 10.78
CA VAL A 487 12.33 -16.72 10.52
C VAL A 487 12.04 -17.03 9.04
N PRO A 488 12.97 -17.62 8.28
CA PRO A 488 12.71 -18.05 6.92
C PRO A 488 11.63 -19.14 6.86
N GLY A 489 10.70 -19.04 5.91
CA GLY A 489 9.63 -20.01 5.69
C GLY A 489 8.28 -19.57 6.28
N ASP A 490 7.37 -20.52 6.39
CA ASP A 490 5.98 -20.30 6.78
C ASP A 490 5.77 -20.28 8.30
N ASN A 491 4.55 -19.96 8.74
CA ASN A 491 4.08 -20.09 10.11
C ASN A 491 4.77 -19.15 11.11
N TYR A 492 4.74 -17.86 10.81
CA TYR A 492 5.23 -16.79 11.68
C TYR A 492 4.24 -15.62 11.74
N ALA A 493 4.38 -14.77 12.75
CA ALA A 493 3.69 -13.49 12.84
C ALA A 493 4.66 -12.36 13.15
N LEU A 494 4.32 -11.16 12.68
CA LEU A 494 5.05 -9.93 12.89
C LEU A 494 4.13 -8.91 13.57
N LYS A 495 4.69 -8.13 14.48
CA LYS A 495 4.02 -6.96 15.05
C LYS A 495 4.96 -5.78 14.96
N PHE A 496 4.59 -4.81 14.13
CA PHE A 496 5.23 -3.50 14.03
C PHE A 496 4.54 -2.56 15.01
N SER A 497 5.30 -1.88 15.85
CA SER A 497 4.77 -0.96 16.85
C SER A 497 5.67 0.28 17.00
N GLY A 498 5.05 1.44 17.08
CA GLY A 498 5.74 2.72 17.24
C GLY A 498 4.76 3.87 17.10
N MET A 499 5.22 4.95 16.47
CA MET A 499 4.47 6.17 16.24
C MET A 499 4.41 6.48 14.75
N LEU A 500 3.23 6.90 14.29
CA LEU A 500 3.01 7.52 13.00
C LEU A 500 3.01 9.04 13.16
N LEU A 501 3.83 9.75 12.39
CA LEU A 501 3.87 11.20 12.37
C LEU A 501 2.95 11.75 11.28
N VAL A 502 1.84 12.34 11.72
CA VAL A 502 0.82 12.95 10.88
C VAL A 502 1.19 14.42 10.62
N PRO A 503 1.44 14.83 9.35
CA PRO A 503 1.94 16.18 9.04
C PRO A 503 0.90 17.28 9.23
N LYS A 504 -0.38 16.96 9.03
CA LYS A 504 -1.48 17.92 9.05
C LYS A 504 -2.72 17.25 9.60
N ALA A 505 -3.46 17.94 10.47
CA ALA A 505 -4.71 17.41 11.01
C ALA A 505 -5.76 17.19 9.91
N GLY A 506 -6.56 16.14 10.06
CA GLY A 506 -7.71 15.84 9.20
C GLY A 506 -7.93 14.34 9.02
N THR A 507 -8.79 14.00 8.05
CA THR A 507 -9.13 12.60 7.74
C THR A 507 -8.03 11.93 6.94
N TYR A 508 -7.46 10.84 7.48
CA TYR A 508 -6.54 9.96 6.76
C TYR A 508 -7.23 8.65 6.38
N THR A 509 -6.90 8.11 5.22
CA THR A 509 -7.29 6.76 4.79
C THR A 509 -6.05 5.90 4.71
N PHE A 510 -6.06 4.77 5.41
CA PHE A 510 -5.02 3.75 5.37
C PHE A 510 -5.45 2.63 4.43
N PHE A 511 -4.46 1.97 3.81
CA PHE A 511 -4.63 0.81 2.94
C PHE A 511 -3.64 -0.25 3.40
N LEU A 512 -4.13 -1.44 3.72
CA LEU A 512 -3.38 -2.56 4.24
C LEU A 512 -3.62 -3.76 3.35
N ALA A 513 -2.59 -4.18 2.62
CA ALA A 513 -2.61 -5.36 1.78
C ALA A 513 -1.74 -6.45 2.40
N SER A 514 -2.26 -7.68 2.49
CA SER A 514 -1.53 -8.79 3.10
C SER A 514 -1.90 -10.17 2.55
N ASP A 515 -0.91 -11.05 2.63
CA ASP A 515 -0.96 -12.51 2.40
C ASP A 515 -0.13 -13.17 3.52
N ASP A 516 -0.67 -13.76 4.57
CA ASP A 516 -2.09 -14.01 4.85
C ASP A 516 -2.80 -12.80 5.52
N GLY A 517 -2.90 -12.80 6.85
CA GLY A 517 -3.79 -11.91 7.58
C GLY A 517 -3.05 -10.78 8.28
N SER A 518 -3.68 -9.61 8.38
CA SER A 518 -3.10 -8.46 9.09
C SER A 518 -4.15 -7.55 9.73
N ARG A 519 -3.73 -6.73 10.69
CA ARG A 519 -4.54 -5.65 11.27
C ARG A 519 -3.72 -4.37 11.39
N LEU A 520 -4.41 -3.23 11.31
CA LEU A 520 -3.82 -1.91 11.54
C LEU A 520 -4.60 -1.17 12.63
N TYR A 521 -3.85 -0.64 13.58
CA TYR A 521 -4.35 0.16 14.69
C TYR A 521 -3.68 1.53 14.71
N VAL A 522 -4.46 2.57 14.99
CA VAL A 522 -3.98 3.94 15.22
C VAL A 522 -4.63 4.45 16.51
N ASP A 523 -3.87 5.06 17.41
CA ASP A 523 -4.33 5.52 18.73
C ASP A 523 -5.06 4.40 19.52
N ASP A 524 -4.51 3.19 19.49
CA ASP A 524 -5.09 1.97 20.10
C ASP A 524 -6.48 1.57 19.54
N ARG A 525 -6.96 2.22 18.47
CA ARG A 525 -8.21 1.88 17.77
C ARG A 525 -7.91 1.01 16.54
N LEU A 526 -8.66 -0.08 16.38
CA LEU A 526 -8.62 -0.91 15.17
C LEU A 526 -9.19 -0.12 13.98
N VAL A 527 -8.35 0.18 13.00
CA VAL A 527 -8.74 0.92 11.78
C VAL A 527 -8.99 -0.04 10.61
N ILE A 528 -8.19 -1.10 10.50
CA ILE A 528 -8.36 -2.13 9.45
C ILE A 528 -8.24 -3.52 10.06
N ASP A 529 -9.27 -4.34 9.85
CA ASP A 529 -9.21 -5.78 10.12
C ASP A 529 -9.15 -6.57 8.79
N ASN A 530 -7.95 -7.03 8.46
CA ASN A 530 -7.67 -7.91 7.32
C ASN A 530 -7.17 -9.29 7.80
N ASP A 531 -7.57 -9.72 9.00
CA ASP A 531 -7.00 -10.88 9.69
C ASP A 531 -7.70 -12.19 9.31
N ARG A 532 -7.25 -12.82 8.21
CA ARG A 532 -7.71 -14.14 7.76
C ARG A 532 -6.64 -14.80 6.90
N ARG A 533 -6.73 -16.13 6.71
CA ARG A 533 -5.93 -16.79 5.67
C ARG A 533 -6.45 -16.43 4.30
N GLN A 534 -5.60 -15.87 3.46
CA GLN A 534 -5.96 -15.30 2.16
C GLN A 534 -4.69 -15.03 1.34
N GLY A 535 -4.81 -15.02 0.02
CA GLY A 535 -3.78 -14.41 -0.82
C GLY A 535 -3.75 -12.89 -0.66
N MET A 536 -2.74 -12.23 -1.25
CA MET A 536 -2.54 -10.78 -1.17
C MET A 536 -3.82 -9.99 -1.43
N THR A 537 -4.42 -9.46 -0.36
CA THR A 537 -5.71 -8.76 -0.41
C THR A 537 -5.61 -7.43 0.32
N GLU A 538 -6.06 -6.35 -0.33
CA GLU A 538 -6.10 -5.02 0.27
C GLU A 538 -7.44 -4.73 0.97
N LYS A 539 -7.37 -4.09 2.13
CA LYS A 539 -8.48 -3.38 2.77
C LYS A 539 -8.07 -1.96 3.11
N SER A 540 -9.05 -1.07 3.23
CA SER A 540 -8.84 0.32 3.63
C SER A 540 -9.69 0.71 4.83
N GLY A 541 -9.23 1.68 5.61
CA GLY A 541 -9.95 2.23 6.77
C GLY A 541 -9.56 3.68 7.03
N GLY A 542 -10.51 4.48 7.49
CA GLY A 542 -10.32 5.91 7.75
C GLY A 542 -10.13 6.21 9.25
N ALA A 543 -9.31 7.22 9.56
CA ALA A 543 -9.16 7.77 10.91
C ALA A 543 -9.05 9.30 10.86
N GLU A 544 -9.74 9.98 11.78
CA GLU A 544 -9.52 11.40 12.05
C GLU A 544 -8.31 11.55 12.95
N LEU A 545 -7.28 12.26 12.49
CA LEU A 545 -6.02 12.41 13.20
C LEU A 545 -5.68 13.90 13.35
N SER A 546 -5.16 14.28 14.52
CA SER A 546 -4.49 15.57 14.70
C SER A 546 -3.15 15.59 13.94
N ALA A 547 -2.57 16.77 13.74
CA ALA A 547 -1.15 16.82 13.39
C ALA A 547 -0.34 16.33 14.61
N GLY A 548 0.74 15.59 14.38
CA GLY A 548 1.59 15.09 15.47
C GLY A 548 1.81 13.57 15.44
N ALA A 549 2.31 13.03 16.55
CA ALA A 549 2.63 11.61 16.69
C ALA A 549 1.41 10.82 17.22
N HIS A 550 1.11 9.70 16.57
CA HIS A 550 0.00 8.81 16.91
C HIS A 550 0.52 7.39 17.12
N PRO A 551 0.19 6.70 18.24
CA PRO A 551 0.45 5.28 18.39
C PRO A 551 0.00 4.49 17.17
N PHE A 552 0.91 3.69 16.62
CA PHE A 552 0.70 3.01 15.35
C PHE A 552 1.16 1.56 15.46
N VAL A 553 0.25 0.63 15.19
CA VAL A 553 0.53 -0.81 15.24
C VAL A 553 0.02 -1.49 13.97
N VAL A 554 0.87 -2.29 13.36
CA VAL A 554 0.49 -3.22 12.29
C VAL A 554 0.87 -4.62 12.73
N SER A 555 -0.09 -5.54 12.75
CA SER A 555 0.16 -6.94 13.02
C SER A 555 -0.13 -7.77 11.79
N TYR A 556 0.64 -8.83 11.58
CA TYR A 556 0.61 -9.65 10.37
C TYR A 556 0.95 -11.10 10.70
N PHE A 557 0.36 -12.07 9.99
CA PHE A 557 0.87 -13.43 9.97
C PHE A 557 0.97 -14.00 8.57
N ASN A 558 1.93 -14.91 8.41
CA ASN A 558 1.96 -15.88 7.32
C ASN A 558 1.73 -17.28 7.91
N ALA A 559 0.73 -18.00 7.43
CA ALA A 559 0.51 -19.38 7.82
C ALA A 559 1.21 -20.36 6.87
N ALA A 560 1.02 -20.21 5.56
CA ALA A 560 1.69 -20.99 4.53
C ALA A 560 1.49 -20.42 3.12
N GLY A 561 2.51 -20.51 2.26
CA GLY A 561 2.38 -20.25 0.82
C GLY A 561 2.95 -18.90 0.39
N GLY A 562 2.17 -18.11 -0.35
CA GLY A 562 2.55 -16.75 -0.72
C GLY A 562 2.70 -15.88 0.52
N GLU A 563 3.49 -14.83 0.42
CA GLU A 563 3.61 -13.86 1.51
C GLU A 563 3.68 -12.44 0.97
N GLY A 564 2.98 -11.54 1.64
CA GLY A 564 2.93 -10.14 1.27
C GLY A 564 2.45 -9.29 2.44
N LEU A 565 3.04 -8.13 2.61
CA LEU A 565 2.58 -7.09 3.52
C LEU A 565 2.92 -5.73 2.93
N GLU A 566 1.90 -4.93 2.64
CA GLU A 566 2.05 -3.55 2.19
C GLU A 566 1.10 -2.63 2.97
N VAL A 567 1.64 -1.47 3.37
CA VAL A 567 0.88 -0.42 4.04
C VAL A 567 1.07 0.90 3.31
N SER A 568 -0.03 1.54 2.93
CA SER A 568 -0.05 2.88 2.34
C SER A 568 -1.12 3.74 2.99
N TRP A 569 -1.06 5.05 2.75
CA TRP A 569 -2.00 6.03 3.30
C TRP A 569 -2.20 7.21 2.35
N SER A 570 -3.30 7.93 2.53
CA SER A 570 -3.62 9.22 1.89
C SER A 570 -4.29 10.15 2.90
N GLY A 571 -4.21 11.46 2.70
CA GLY A 571 -4.77 12.45 3.62
C GLY A 571 -4.81 13.86 3.04
N PRO A 572 -5.07 14.90 3.86
CA PRO A 572 -5.14 16.28 3.41
C PRO A 572 -3.82 16.71 2.73
N ASP A 573 -3.91 17.13 1.46
CA ASP A 573 -2.77 17.50 0.61
C ASP A 573 -1.73 16.37 0.40
N LEU A 574 -2.10 15.12 0.68
CA LEU A 574 -1.24 13.95 0.62
C LEU A 574 -1.83 12.89 -0.33
N PRO A 575 -1.30 12.71 -1.56
CA PRO A 575 -1.74 11.64 -2.45
C PRO A 575 -1.39 10.27 -1.85
N ARG A 576 -2.11 9.23 -2.27
CA ARG A 576 -1.88 7.84 -1.83
C ARG A 576 -0.43 7.44 -2.06
N GLN A 577 0.25 7.04 -0.99
CA GLN A 577 1.65 6.63 -1.02
C GLN A 577 1.97 5.68 0.12
N LYS A 578 3.09 4.94 0.04
CA LYS A 578 3.61 4.17 1.19
C LYS A 578 3.95 5.13 2.34
N ILE A 579 3.79 4.67 3.58
CA ILE A 579 4.18 5.48 4.73
C ILE A 579 5.71 5.60 4.72
N ALA A 580 6.22 6.82 4.55
CA ALA A 580 7.64 7.06 4.42
C ALA A 580 8.37 6.83 5.77
N PRO A 581 9.63 6.36 5.77
CA PRO A 581 10.37 6.07 7.00
C PRO A 581 10.48 7.24 7.98
N ASP A 582 10.59 8.47 7.48
CA ASP A 582 10.60 9.70 8.27
C ASP A 582 9.27 9.99 8.97
N ARG A 583 8.19 9.29 8.58
CA ARG A 583 6.88 9.32 9.24
C ARG A 583 6.71 8.24 10.29
N LEU A 584 7.69 7.35 10.44
CA LEU A 584 7.66 6.25 11.40
C LEU A 584 8.73 6.48 12.45
N ALA A 585 8.32 6.49 13.71
CA ALA A 585 9.26 6.63 14.81
C ALA A 585 9.03 5.56 15.87
N VAL A 586 10.13 5.01 16.37
CA VAL A 586 10.13 4.15 17.55
C VAL A 586 10.63 5.00 18.69
N SER A 587 9.80 5.16 19.70
CA SER A 587 10.25 5.68 20.98
C SER A 587 10.80 4.52 21.80
N GLY A 588 11.69 4.79 22.76
CA GLY A 588 12.32 3.75 23.58
C GLY A 588 11.36 2.78 24.31
N GLY A 589 10.05 3.04 24.30
CA GLY A 589 8.95 2.16 24.72
C GLY A 589 7.59 2.79 24.39
N MET A 590 6.50 2.02 24.48
CA MET A 590 5.13 2.59 24.46
C MET A 590 5.01 3.72 25.50
N ASP A 591 4.09 4.67 25.29
CA ASP A 591 3.75 5.67 26.31
C ASP A 591 3.61 4.99 27.67
N THR A 592 4.44 5.39 28.62
CA THR A 592 4.36 4.90 29.99
C THR A 592 3.08 5.43 30.64
N ILE A 593 2.66 4.81 31.74
CA ILE A 593 1.59 5.33 32.58
C ILE A 593 1.91 6.77 33.03
N HIS A 594 3.19 7.10 33.22
CA HIS A 594 3.63 8.47 33.50
C HIS A 594 3.34 9.43 32.34
N ASP A 595 3.60 9.03 31.08
CA ASP A 595 3.30 9.84 29.90
C ASP A 595 1.79 10.08 29.76
N VAL A 596 0.97 9.05 30.04
CA VAL A 596 -0.50 9.18 30.07
C VAL A 596 -0.92 10.12 31.21
N ALA A 597 -0.35 9.98 32.41
CA ALA A 597 -0.65 10.84 33.55
C ALA A 597 -0.31 12.32 33.26
N ILE A 598 0.82 12.60 32.60
CA ILE A 598 1.21 13.96 32.18
C ILE A 598 0.16 14.57 31.25
N ARG A 599 -0.31 13.83 30.24
CA ARG A 599 -1.36 14.30 29.32
C ARG A 599 -2.71 14.48 30.02
N SER A 600 -3.07 13.54 30.90
CA SER A 600 -4.28 13.65 31.72
C SER A 600 -4.24 14.90 32.61
N LEU A 601 -3.10 15.19 33.22
CA LEU A 601 -2.90 16.37 34.06
C LEU A 601 -3.07 17.68 33.29
N ALA A 602 -2.62 17.72 32.03
CA ALA A 602 -2.79 18.88 31.15
C ALA A 602 -4.27 19.18 30.85
N ALA A 603 -5.12 18.14 30.82
CA ALA A 603 -6.57 18.30 30.61
C ALA A 603 -7.35 18.65 31.89
N ILE A 604 -6.71 18.62 33.07
CA ILE A 604 -7.33 19.02 34.33
C ILE A 604 -7.31 20.56 34.43
N PRO A 605 -8.38 21.26 34.80
CA PRO A 605 -8.35 22.70 35.05
C PRO A 605 -7.67 23.05 36.40
N GLY A 606 -7.06 24.23 36.52
CA GLY A 606 -6.46 24.74 37.76
C GLY A 606 -5.02 24.29 37.99
N HIS A 607 -4.36 24.84 39.03
CA HIS A 607 -2.97 24.50 39.42
C HIS A 607 -1.91 24.74 38.34
N GLU A 608 -2.12 25.70 37.45
CA GLU A 608 -1.29 25.95 36.27
C GLU A 608 0.16 26.26 36.63
N ALA A 609 0.40 26.99 37.73
CA ALA A 609 1.74 27.34 38.19
C ALA A 609 2.49 26.12 38.76
N GLU A 610 1.80 25.28 39.54
CA GLU A 610 2.35 24.04 40.07
C GLU A 610 2.62 23.03 38.96
N LYS A 611 1.70 22.89 38.01
CA LYS A 611 1.88 22.04 36.82
C LYS A 611 3.09 22.48 36.01
N PHE A 612 3.23 23.78 35.77
CA PHE A 612 4.38 24.32 35.04
C PHE A 612 5.69 23.93 35.75
N THR A 613 5.75 24.11 37.06
CA THR A 613 6.91 23.78 37.91
C THR A 613 7.27 22.29 37.83
N ASP A 614 6.29 21.41 38.00
CA ASP A 614 6.49 19.97 37.98
C ASP A 614 6.94 19.45 36.61
N LEU A 615 6.30 19.93 35.54
CA LEU A 615 6.64 19.54 34.18
C LEU A 615 8.01 20.07 33.76
N ALA A 616 8.37 21.29 34.17
CA ALA A 616 9.71 21.84 33.94
C ALA A 616 10.79 21.00 34.64
N ALA A 617 10.51 20.53 35.86
CA ALA A 617 11.39 19.61 36.59
C ALA A 617 11.58 18.27 35.86
N LEU A 618 10.54 17.72 35.25
CA LEU A 618 10.64 16.50 34.42
C LEU A 618 11.54 16.72 33.19
N VAL A 619 11.37 17.84 32.49
CA VAL A 619 12.21 18.18 31.32
C VAL A 619 13.69 18.30 31.72
N LYS A 620 13.95 18.97 32.84
CA LYS A 620 15.29 19.12 33.44
C LYS A 620 15.90 17.78 33.84
N ALA A 621 15.10 16.86 34.36
CA ALA A 621 15.56 15.52 34.78
C ALA A 621 15.74 14.53 33.62
N ASP A 622 15.51 14.94 32.36
CA ASP A 622 15.48 14.05 31.19
C ASP A 622 14.46 12.92 31.31
N ARG A 623 13.28 13.25 31.88
CA ARG A 623 12.17 12.29 32.07
C ARG A 623 10.96 12.72 31.28
N HIS A 624 10.38 11.81 30.50
CA HIS A 624 9.11 12.02 29.78
C HIS A 624 9.05 13.34 28.97
N ARG A 625 10.18 13.79 28.40
CA ARG A 625 10.35 15.14 27.81
C ARG A 625 9.28 15.48 26.78
N GLY A 626 8.93 14.56 25.88
CA GLY A 626 7.93 14.78 24.85
C GLY A 626 6.55 15.13 25.43
N ALA A 627 6.04 14.27 26.32
CA ALA A 627 4.75 14.50 26.99
C ALA A 627 4.78 15.76 27.86
N ALA A 628 5.89 16.00 28.59
CA ALA A 628 6.04 17.16 29.46
C ALA A 628 6.09 18.49 28.69
N ILE A 629 6.81 18.54 27.56
CA ILE A 629 6.88 19.75 26.70
C ILE A 629 5.51 20.05 26.08
N ALA A 630 4.79 19.04 25.59
CA ALA A 630 3.44 19.23 25.05
C ALA A 630 2.47 19.76 26.12
N ALA A 631 2.51 19.20 27.34
CA ALA A 631 1.71 19.67 28.46
C ALA A 631 2.09 21.10 28.89
N LEU A 632 3.38 21.44 28.92
CA LEU A 632 3.87 22.80 29.21
C LEU A 632 3.38 23.82 28.18
N ALA A 633 3.42 23.47 26.90
CA ALA A 633 2.99 24.35 25.80
C ALA A 633 1.50 24.71 25.86
N ALA A 634 0.67 23.87 26.49
CA ALA A 634 -0.75 24.14 26.71
C ALA A 634 -1.03 25.11 27.88
N ILE A 635 -0.06 25.37 28.75
CA ILE A 635 -0.22 26.27 29.91
C ILE A 635 -0.10 27.73 29.45
N PRO A 636 -1.06 28.62 29.76
CA PRO A 636 -0.98 30.03 29.37
C PRO A 636 0.23 30.75 29.97
N ALA A 637 0.83 31.67 29.20
CA ALA A 637 2.06 32.37 29.59
C ALA A 637 1.97 33.17 30.90
N SER A 638 0.77 33.60 31.30
CA SER A 638 0.52 34.27 32.58
C SER A 638 0.82 33.40 33.81
N HIS A 639 0.88 32.08 33.65
CA HIS A 639 1.13 31.13 34.73
C HIS A 639 2.55 30.54 34.73
N TRP A 640 3.41 30.93 33.77
CA TRP A 640 4.78 30.43 33.72
C TRP A 640 5.60 30.96 34.89
N ALA A 641 6.29 30.06 35.59
CA ALA A 641 7.18 30.43 36.68
C ALA A 641 8.43 31.14 36.10
N ALA A 642 8.45 32.48 36.14
CA ALA A 642 9.49 33.30 35.51
C ALA A 642 10.94 32.92 35.88
N LYS A 643 11.15 32.33 37.07
CA LYS A 643 12.47 31.85 37.53
C LYS A 643 12.96 30.60 36.79
N GLU A 644 12.05 29.79 36.27
CA GLU A 644 12.35 28.51 35.62
C GLU A 644 12.48 28.64 34.11
N VAL A 645 11.79 29.63 33.52
CA VAL A 645 11.77 29.90 32.07
C VAL A 645 13.17 29.88 31.41
N PRO A 646 14.23 30.52 31.97
CA PRO A 646 15.54 30.52 31.32
C PRO A 646 16.13 29.11 31.20
N GLU A 647 16.11 28.35 32.31
CA GLU A 647 16.70 27.00 32.36
C GLU A 647 15.84 26.01 31.56
N LEU A 648 14.51 26.18 31.59
CA LEU A 648 13.59 25.37 30.79
C LEU A 648 13.86 25.55 29.29
N ALA A 649 13.98 26.80 28.81
CA ALA A 649 14.30 27.07 27.41
C ALA A 649 15.65 26.43 27.01
N ASP A 650 16.67 26.54 27.85
CA ASP A 650 17.97 25.92 27.60
C ASP A 650 17.89 24.38 27.50
N ASN A 651 17.12 23.73 28.37
CA ASN A 651 16.90 22.29 28.36
C ASN A 651 16.11 21.83 27.12
N ILE A 652 15.10 22.58 26.67
CA ILE A 652 14.34 22.23 25.46
C ILE A 652 15.22 22.39 24.21
N VAL A 653 16.05 23.44 24.12
CA VAL A 653 17.05 23.55 23.05
C VAL A 653 18.03 22.37 23.08
N GLY A 654 18.48 21.96 24.27
CA GLY A 654 19.33 20.76 24.43
C GLY A 654 18.65 19.48 23.95
N TYR A 655 17.37 19.30 24.30
CA TYR A 655 16.54 18.20 23.81
C TYR A 655 16.41 18.21 22.28
N LEU A 656 16.08 19.35 21.67
CA LEU A 656 16.02 19.52 20.21
C LEU A 656 17.37 19.24 19.54
N SER A 657 18.47 19.65 20.17
CA SER A 657 19.83 19.38 19.68
C SER A 657 20.17 17.88 19.70
N SER A 658 19.63 17.14 20.68
CA SER A 658 19.85 15.69 20.82
C SER A 658 19.05 14.86 19.80
N MET A 659 18.01 15.42 19.19
CA MET A 659 17.26 14.73 18.14
C MET A 659 18.11 14.58 16.87
N PRO A 660 18.05 13.44 16.16
CA PRO A 660 18.60 13.34 14.81
C PRO A 660 17.99 14.40 13.88
N ALA A 661 18.77 14.92 12.93
CA ALA A 661 18.35 16.02 12.06
C ALA A 661 17.01 15.76 11.35
N ALA A 662 16.80 14.52 10.87
CA ALA A 662 15.56 14.08 10.22
C ALA A 662 14.29 14.20 11.10
N PHE A 663 14.42 14.30 12.43
CA PHE A 663 13.29 14.44 13.37
C PHE A 663 13.08 15.86 13.88
N ARG A 664 14.01 16.78 13.61
CA ARG A 664 13.91 18.18 14.07
C ARG A 664 12.82 18.97 13.36
N THR A 665 12.32 18.46 12.23
CA THR A 665 11.19 18.99 11.47
C THR A 665 9.86 18.25 11.75
N SER A 666 9.86 17.29 12.69
CA SER A 666 8.65 16.58 13.12
C SER A 666 7.70 17.50 13.91
N GLY A 667 6.40 17.20 13.94
CA GLY A 667 5.40 17.97 14.70
C GLY A 667 5.83 18.27 16.16
N PRO A 668 6.19 17.26 16.96
CA PRO A 668 6.66 17.49 18.34
C PRO A 668 7.92 18.36 18.45
N ALA A 669 8.84 18.28 17.48
CA ALA A 669 10.03 19.12 17.45
C ALA A 669 9.67 20.57 17.09
N LEU A 670 8.79 20.78 16.11
CA LEU A 670 8.30 22.11 15.72
C LEU A 670 7.49 22.77 16.86
N GLU A 671 6.66 22.00 17.58
CA GLU A 671 5.94 22.46 18.77
C GLU A 671 6.92 22.85 19.88
N ALA A 672 7.94 22.03 20.14
CA ALA A 672 8.99 22.35 21.11
C ALA A 672 9.80 23.60 20.71
N VAL A 673 10.10 23.79 19.41
CA VAL A 673 10.73 25.02 18.89
C VAL A 673 9.81 26.22 19.10
N ALA A 674 8.53 26.11 18.74
CA ALA A 674 7.56 27.19 18.91
C ALA A 674 7.39 27.57 20.39
N PHE A 675 7.29 26.58 21.28
CA PHE A 675 7.22 26.80 22.72
C PHE A 675 8.52 27.42 23.26
N THR A 676 9.69 26.97 22.81
CA THR A 676 10.98 27.58 23.18
C THR A 676 11.07 29.04 22.74
N LYS A 677 10.59 29.38 21.53
CA LYS A 677 10.50 30.77 21.07
C LYS A 677 9.56 31.60 21.94
N ALA A 678 8.42 31.04 22.35
CA ALA A 678 7.47 31.71 23.24
C ALA A 678 8.08 31.95 24.63
N LEU A 679 8.80 30.98 25.20
CA LEU A 679 9.56 31.15 26.45
C LEU A 679 10.63 32.26 26.29
N ALA A 680 11.41 32.21 25.22
CA ALA A 680 12.48 33.19 24.94
C ALA A 680 11.94 34.62 24.78
N ALA A 681 10.73 34.80 24.26
CA ALA A 681 10.10 36.11 24.12
C ALA A 681 9.78 36.79 25.47
N THR A 682 9.74 36.03 26.57
CA THR A 682 9.53 36.57 27.93
C THR A 682 10.84 36.93 28.64
N LEU A 683 11.98 36.62 28.03
CA LEU A 683 13.32 36.87 28.58
C LEU A 683 13.89 38.22 28.10
N PRO A 684 14.96 38.73 28.74
CA PRO A 684 15.68 39.91 28.23
C PRO A 684 16.23 39.70 26.81
N ALA A 685 16.30 40.77 26.02
CA ALA A 685 16.66 40.72 24.59
C ALA A 685 17.95 39.93 24.28
N GLU A 686 18.99 40.06 25.13
CA GLU A 686 20.25 39.31 24.99
C GLU A 686 20.04 37.79 25.07
N ARG A 687 19.22 37.33 26.02
CA ARG A 687 18.88 35.90 26.18
C ARG A 687 18.00 35.42 25.04
N THR A 688 17.02 36.23 24.62
CA THR A 688 16.16 35.92 23.47
C THR A 688 17.00 35.72 22.21
N LYS A 689 17.97 36.60 21.95
CA LYS A 689 18.89 36.51 20.81
C LYS A 689 19.75 35.25 20.88
N ALA A 690 20.36 34.96 22.03
CA ALA A 690 21.19 33.76 22.19
C ALA A 690 20.41 32.45 21.99
N ILE A 691 19.15 32.38 22.43
CA ILE A 691 18.28 31.21 22.20
C ILE A 691 17.88 31.14 20.72
N ALA A 692 17.55 32.26 20.08
CA ALA A 692 17.22 32.31 18.66
C ALA A 692 18.38 31.81 17.78
N GLU A 693 19.60 32.28 18.03
CA GLU A 693 20.80 31.83 17.31
C GLU A 693 21.05 30.32 17.49
N ARG A 694 20.81 29.78 18.68
CA ARG A 694 20.91 28.33 18.93
C ARG A 694 19.84 27.54 18.18
N LEU A 695 18.61 28.03 18.12
CA LEU A 695 17.53 27.40 17.35
C LEU A 695 17.77 27.49 15.83
N GLU A 696 18.29 28.61 15.34
CA GLU A 696 18.70 28.76 13.93
C GLU A 696 19.82 27.80 13.53
N ASN A 697 20.77 27.54 14.45
CA ASN A 697 21.81 26.52 14.22
C ASN A 697 21.26 25.07 14.22
N LEU A 698 20.03 24.85 14.68
CA LEU A 698 19.33 23.57 14.61
C LEU A 698 18.43 23.45 13.36
N ASP A 699 18.25 24.54 12.61
CA ASP A 699 17.41 24.58 11.42
C ASP A 699 18.05 23.77 10.29
N VAL A 700 17.26 22.90 9.67
CA VAL A 700 17.73 22.04 8.58
C VAL A 700 17.35 22.73 7.27
N ARG A 701 18.35 23.31 6.60
CA ARG A 701 18.12 24.04 5.34
C ARG A 701 17.66 23.08 4.26
N VAL A 702 16.52 23.33 3.63
CA VAL A 702 16.05 22.55 2.46
C VAL A 702 16.50 23.20 1.15
N ILE A 703 17.24 22.46 0.34
CA ILE A 703 17.68 22.85 -1.00
C ILE A 703 16.94 21.99 -2.03
N ALA A 704 16.07 22.61 -2.81
CA ALA A 704 15.47 21.94 -3.96
C ALA A 704 16.50 21.77 -5.09
N ILE A 705 16.54 20.59 -5.70
CA ILE A 705 17.34 20.29 -6.90
C ILE A 705 16.48 19.46 -7.84
N GLY A 706 16.44 19.84 -9.10
CA GLY A 706 15.65 19.20 -10.14
C GLY A 706 16.52 18.66 -11.26
N THR A 707 15.89 17.97 -12.18
CA THR A 707 16.45 17.67 -13.50
C THR A 707 15.89 18.67 -14.52
N ILE A 708 16.51 18.75 -15.71
CA ILE A 708 15.95 19.53 -16.83
C ILE A 708 15.52 18.57 -17.94
N VAL A 709 14.25 18.71 -18.34
CA VAL A 709 13.59 17.90 -19.37
C VAL A 709 14.44 17.86 -20.66
N GLU A 710 14.68 16.66 -21.18
CA GLU A 710 15.43 16.36 -22.43
C GLU A 710 16.93 16.70 -22.41
N ARG A 711 17.48 17.14 -21.28
CA ARG A 711 18.87 17.65 -21.23
C ARG A 711 19.85 16.75 -20.49
N MET A 712 19.38 15.80 -19.67
CA MET A 712 20.23 14.92 -18.86
C MET A 712 21.24 15.73 -18.02
N ILE A 713 20.72 16.75 -17.32
CA ILE A 713 21.46 17.62 -16.40
C ILE A 713 20.60 17.93 -15.17
N TYR A 714 21.25 18.34 -14.08
CA TYR A 714 20.56 18.98 -12.97
C TYR A 714 20.19 20.42 -13.31
N ASP A 715 19.14 20.96 -12.70
CA ASP A 715 18.71 22.36 -12.85
C ASP A 715 19.71 23.36 -12.25
N LYS A 716 20.57 22.88 -11.35
CA LYS A 716 21.63 23.62 -10.68
C LYS A 716 22.95 22.90 -10.90
N GLU A 717 23.94 23.60 -11.46
CA GLU A 717 25.30 23.08 -11.65
C GLU A 717 26.24 23.46 -10.48
N SER A 718 25.82 24.38 -9.62
CA SER A 718 26.56 24.80 -8.43
C SER A 718 25.60 25.06 -7.27
N LEU A 719 25.97 24.54 -6.11
CA LEU A 719 25.26 24.68 -4.84
C LEU A 719 26.26 25.08 -3.76
N ALA A 720 25.82 25.76 -2.70
CA ALA A 720 26.67 26.10 -1.57
C ALA A 720 25.98 25.81 -0.23
N VAL A 721 26.73 25.22 0.70
CA VAL A 721 26.29 24.84 2.04
C VAL A 721 27.36 25.18 3.07
N GLN A 722 26.95 25.39 4.32
CA GLN A 722 27.87 25.70 5.40
C GLN A 722 28.47 24.41 5.99
N ALA A 723 29.79 24.38 6.17
CA ALA A 723 30.52 23.26 6.74
C ALA A 723 29.96 22.86 8.13
N GLY A 724 29.72 21.57 8.34
CA GLY A 724 29.25 21.02 9.61
C GLY A 724 27.78 21.30 9.97
N LYS A 725 27.00 21.99 9.12
CA LYS A 725 25.56 22.19 9.34
C LYS A 725 24.74 21.16 8.52
N PRO A 726 23.70 20.55 9.08
CA PRO A 726 22.85 19.61 8.34
C PRO A 726 22.06 20.35 7.24
N VAL A 727 21.85 19.68 6.10
CA VAL A 727 21.06 20.18 4.98
C VAL A 727 20.16 19.08 4.45
N GLU A 728 18.99 19.44 3.94
CA GLU A 728 18.10 18.53 3.21
C GLU A 728 18.10 18.88 1.72
N PHE A 729 18.32 17.90 0.85
CA PHE A 729 18.12 18.05 -0.58
C PHE A 729 16.78 17.47 -0.99
N ARG A 730 15.90 18.29 -1.57
CA ARG A 730 14.67 17.82 -2.23
C ARG A 730 14.97 17.61 -3.70
N PHE A 731 15.26 16.37 -4.09
CA PHE A 731 15.55 15.98 -5.47
C PHE A 731 14.26 15.60 -6.20
N SER A 732 13.96 16.27 -7.31
CA SER A 732 12.81 16.02 -8.17
C SER A 732 13.25 15.63 -9.58
N ASN A 733 12.81 14.48 -10.07
CA ASN A 733 13.03 14.09 -11.46
C ASN A 733 11.85 14.57 -12.33
N THR A 734 12.07 15.65 -13.06
CA THR A 734 11.13 16.19 -14.05
C THR A 734 11.43 15.71 -15.47
N ASP A 735 12.57 15.05 -15.69
CA ASP A 735 12.98 14.55 -17.00
C ASP A 735 12.21 13.28 -17.37
N ASN A 736 12.23 12.92 -18.65
CA ASN A 736 11.51 11.76 -19.18
C ASN A 736 12.26 10.44 -18.98
N MET A 737 13.44 10.47 -18.35
CA MET A 737 14.29 9.32 -18.07
C MET A 737 14.64 9.25 -16.57
N PRO A 738 14.93 8.06 -16.01
CA PRO A 738 15.27 7.92 -14.60
C PRO A 738 16.59 8.59 -14.24
N HIS A 739 16.65 9.20 -13.05
CA HIS A 739 17.86 9.86 -12.55
C HIS A 739 18.02 9.62 -11.05
N ASN A 740 19.27 9.65 -10.58
CA ASN A 740 19.60 9.70 -9.15
C ASN A 740 20.51 10.90 -8.84
N PHE A 741 20.69 11.19 -7.56
CA PHE A 741 21.51 12.28 -7.05
C PHE A 741 22.46 11.75 -5.99
N VAL A 742 23.76 11.76 -6.28
CA VAL A 742 24.80 11.18 -5.42
C VAL A 742 25.88 12.22 -5.14
N ILE A 743 26.17 12.49 -3.86
CA ILE A 743 27.27 13.36 -3.45
C ILE A 743 28.48 12.49 -3.09
N VAL A 744 29.66 12.84 -3.62
CA VAL A 744 30.90 12.09 -3.43
C VAL A 744 32.00 12.94 -2.81
N ARG A 745 33.07 12.30 -2.33
CA ARG A 745 34.26 13.00 -1.84
C ARG A 745 34.97 13.79 -2.95
N PRO A 746 35.68 14.89 -2.63
CA PRO A 746 36.49 15.63 -3.60
C PRO A 746 37.53 14.72 -4.28
N GLY A 747 37.63 14.79 -5.60
CA GLY A 747 38.53 13.96 -6.43
C GLY A 747 37.97 12.59 -6.82
N ALA A 748 36.72 12.27 -6.48
CA ALA A 748 36.11 10.95 -6.70
C ALA A 748 35.09 10.90 -7.84
N LEU A 749 34.78 12.01 -8.53
CA LEU A 749 33.69 12.05 -9.52
C LEU A 749 33.89 11.02 -10.62
N GLU A 750 35.05 11.04 -11.29
CA GLU A 750 35.34 10.15 -12.42
C GLU A 750 35.42 8.68 -11.98
N GLU A 751 36.06 8.41 -10.84
CA GLU A 751 36.16 7.06 -10.26
C GLU A 751 34.78 6.45 -9.98
N ILE A 752 33.89 7.21 -9.34
CA ILE A 752 32.54 6.76 -9.02
C ILE A 752 31.69 6.61 -10.29
N GLY A 753 31.81 7.53 -11.25
CA GLY A 753 31.14 7.43 -12.54
C GLY A 753 31.53 6.17 -13.31
N LEU A 754 32.84 5.89 -13.42
CA LEU A 754 33.35 4.67 -14.07
C LEU A 754 32.92 3.40 -13.32
N ALA A 755 32.94 3.42 -11.98
CA ALA A 755 32.50 2.28 -11.17
C ALA A 755 31.00 2.00 -11.33
N ALA A 756 30.17 3.04 -11.43
CA ALA A 756 28.74 2.91 -11.69
C ALA A 756 28.48 2.24 -13.04
N GLU A 757 29.24 2.60 -14.08
CA GLU A 757 29.15 1.94 -15.39
C GLU A 757 29.63 0.49 -15.37
N ALA A 758 30.74 0.21 -14.68
CA ALA A 758 31.30 -1.13 -14.60
C ALA A 758 30.36 -2.11 -13.89
N THR A 759 29.65 -1.63 -12.86
CA THR A 759 28.74 -2.43 -12.01
C THR A 759 27.28 -2.36 -12.43
N ALA A 760 26.96 -1.66 -13.52
CA ALA A 760 25.58 -1.47 -14.01
C ALA A 760 24.84 -2.78 -14.38
N ARG A 761 25.58 -3.89 -14.53
CA ARG A 761 25.07 -5.22 -14.88
C ARG A 761 25.05 -6.20 -13.72
N ASP A 762 25.51 -5.79 -12.54
CA ASP A 762 25.48 -6.67 -11.38
C ASP A 762 24.02 -7.01 -11.05
N ALA A 763 23.78 -8.24 -10.58
CA ALA A 763 22.42 -8.69 -10.25
C ALA A 763 21.73 -7.78 -9.22
N ASP A 764 22.51 -7.09 -8.39
CA ASP A 764 22.04 -6.16 -7.35
C ASP A 764 22.02 -4.68 -7.79
N ALA A 765 22.36 -4.37 -9.05
CA ALA A 765 22.52 -2.99 -9.52
C ALA A 765 21.21 -2.18 -9.39
N LYS A 766 20.07 -2.81 -9.69
CA LYS A 766 18.74 -2.20 -9.54
C LYS A 766 18.38 -1.96 -8.08
N ASP A 767 18.69 -2.91 -7.20
CA ASP A 767 18.40 -2.83 -5.76
C ASP A 767 19.25 -1.75 -5.09
N ARG A 768 20.47 -1.52 -5.58
CA ARG A 768 21.33 -0.41 -5.16
C ARG A 768 21.05 0.91 -5.88
N HIS A 769 19.99 0.99 -6.68
CA HIS A 769 19.65 2.18 -7.46
C HIS A 769 20.81 2.69 -8.35
N TYR A 770 21.62 1.78 -8.87
CA TYR A 770 22.82 2.03 -9.68
C TYR A 770 23.94 2.83 -8.99
N VAL A 771 23.89 2.94 -7.66
CA VAL A 771 24.94 3.60 -6.86
C VAL A 771 26.04 2.57 -6.53
N PRO A 772 27.30 2.75 -6.99
CA PRO A 772 28.38 1.80 -6.72
C PRO A 772 28.72 1.74 -5.23
N ARG A 773 29.08 0.55 -4.73
CA ARG A 773 29.52 0.37 -3.34
C ARG A 773 30.90 1.02 -3.18
N SER A 774 30.97 2.17 -2.52
CA SER A 774 32.22 2.89 -2.25
C SER A 774 32.10 3.71 -0.97
N ASP A 775 33.17 3.79 -0.19
CA ASP A 775 33.27 4.65 1.00
C ASP A 775 33.41 6.14 0.65
N LYS A 776 33.58 6.45 -0.64
CA LYS A 776 33.63 7.83 -1.17
C LYS A 776 32.26 8.39 -1.53
N VAL A 777 31.20 7.59 -1.50
CA VAL A 777 29.80 8.05 -1.61
C VAL A 777 29.35 8.55 -0.24
N LEU A 778 28.97 9.83 -0.16
CA LEU A 778 28.60 10.47 1.11
C LEU A 778 27.09 10.44 1.36
N VAL A 779 26.29 10.62 0.33
CA VAL A 779 24.83 10.45 0.35
C VAL A 779 24.34 10.15 -1.06
N ALA A 780 23.26 9.38 -1.17
CA ALA A 780 22.67 9.03 -2.45
C ALA A 780 21.14 8.99 -2.38
N SER A 781 20.50 9.42 -3.46
CA SER A 781 19.08 9.20 -3.70
C SER A 781 18.81 7.79 -4.20
N ARG A 782 17.55 7.36 -4.11
CA ARG A 782 17.04 6.27 -4.93
C ARG A 782 16.98 6.72 -6.40
N LEU A 783 16.87 5.76 -7.31
CA LEU A 783 16.58 6.07 -8.70
C LEU A 783 15.13 6.58 -8.78
N LEU A 784 14.97 7.82 -9.20
CA LEU A 784 13.66 8.45 -9.36
C LEU A 784 13.18 8.28 -10.79
N GLU A 785 11.99 7.71 -10.95
CA GLU A 785 11.27 7.72 -12.23
C GLU A 785 10.76 9.13 -12.56
N PRO A 786 10.38 9.42 -13.82
CA PRO A 786 9.76 10.69 -14.19
C PRO A 786 8.60 11.08 -13.27
N GLY A 787 8.60 12.33 -12.80
CA GLY A 787 7.59 12.88 -11.89
C GLY A 787 7.82 12.55 -10.40
N GLN A 788 8.78 11.68 -10.05
CA GLN A 788 9.05 11.35 -8.66
C GLN A 788 9.91 12.41 -7.96
N THR A 789 9.77 12.48 -6.64
CA THR A 789 10.56 13.35 -5.76
C THR A 789 11.05 12.55 -4.54
N GLN A 790 12.20 12.92 -4.00
CA GLN A 790 12.75 12.41 -2.74
C GLN A 790 13.44 13.54 -1.96
N THR A 791 13.28 13.54 -0.64
CA THR A 791 14.08 14.36 0.28
C THR A 791 15.23 13.54 0.85
N LEU A 792 16.43 14.13 0.93
CA LEU A 792 17.66 13.52 1.40
C LEU A 792 18.28 14.38 2.48
N SER A 793 18.39 13.88 3.71
CA SER A 793 19.17 14.56 4.75
C SER A 793 20.67 14.28 4.54
N PHE A 794 21.48 15.33 4.59
CA PHE A 794 22.92 15.28 4.40
C PHE A 794 23.62 16.02 5.55
N GLU A 795 24.44 15.30 6.30
CA GLU A 795 25.34 15.87 7.30
C GLU A 795 26.56 16.44 6.58
N VAL A 796 26.61 17.77 6.41
CA VAL A 796 27.66 18.41 5.63
C VAL A 796 29.01 18.20 6.32
N PRO A 797 30.05 17.74 5.61
CA PRO A 797 31.39 17.61 6.15
C PRO A 797 31.88 18.91 6.79
N ARG A 798 32.68 18.79 7.86
CA ARG A 798 33.30 19.96 8.51
C ARG A 798 34.47 20.54 7.72
N GLU A 799 35.04 19.77 6.80
CA GLU A 799 36.15 20.20 5.95
C GLU A 799 35.61 20.99 4.74
N PRO A 800 35.92 22.30 4.61
CA PRO A 800 35.57 23.09 3.44
C PRO A 800 36.19 22.52 2.17
N GLY A 801 35.47 22.58 1.06
CA GLY A 801 35.92 22.00 -0.20
C GLY A 801 34.84 21.96 -1.26
N ILE A 802 35.22 21.51 -2.46
CA ILE A 802 34.29 21.32 -3.58
C ILE A 802 33.96 19.83 -3.65
N TYR A 803 32.75 19.48 -3.25
CA TYR A 803 32.23 18.12 -3.25
C TYR A 803 31.39 17.91 -4.50
N PRO A 804 31.73 16.96 -5.39
CA PRO A 804 30.92 16.74 -6.57
C PRO A 804 29.61 16.05 -6.22
N TYR A 805 28.54 16.42 -6.93
CA TYR A 805 27.35 15.59 -7.03
C TYR A 805 27.17 15.10 -8.47
N VAL A 806 26.68 13.88 -8.63
CA VAL A 806 26.68 13.17 -9.92
C VAL A 806 25.50 12.20 -10.02
N CYS A 807 24.96 12.04 -11.23
CA CYS A 807 24.02 10.97 -11.55
C CYS A 807 24.81 9.72 -11.92
N THR A 808 24.63 8.66 -11.13
CA THR A 808 25.30 7.37 -11.33
C THR A 808 24.46 6.38 -12.13
N TYR A 809 23.29 6.81 -12.63
CA TYR A 809 22.56 6.02 -13.61
C TYR A 809 23.44 5.80 -14.87
N PRO A 810 23.46 4.59 -15.44
CA PRO A 810 24.47 4.22 -16.45
C PRO A 810 24.56 5.21 -17.61
N GLY A 811 25.77 5.70 -17.92
CA GLY A 811 26.01 6.65 -19.01
C GLY A 811 25.71 8.13 -18.72
N HIS A 812 25.11 8.47 -17.57
CA HIS A 812 24.70 9.85 -17.26
C HIS A 812 25.84 10.69 -16.65
N TRP A 813 26.72 10.06 -15.86
CA TRP A 813 27.72 10.74 -15.03
C TRP A 813 28.70 11.66 -15.78
N ARG A 814 28.93 11.44 -17.09
CA ARG A 814 29.83 12.28 -17.93
C ARG A 814 29.25 13.65 -18.26
N ARG A 815 27.96 13.85 -18.02
CA ARG A 815 27.23 15.09 -18.33
C ARG A 815 26.43 15.62 -17.15
N MET A 816 25.89 14.71 -16.34
CA MET A 816 24.99 15.03 -15.24
C MET A 816 25.74 15.07 -13.92
N PHE A 817 26.44 16.17 -13.70
CA PHE A 817 27.18 16.44 -12.46
C PHE A 817 27.14 17.94 -12.12
N GLY A 818 27.51 18.28 -10.90
CA GLY A 818 27.70 19.67 -10.46
C GLY A 818 28.57 19.77 -9.21
N ALA A 819 28.80 21.00 -8.77
CA ALA A 819 29.70 21.33 -7.67
C ALA A 819 28.93 21.78 -6.41
N LEU A 820 29.12 21.07 -5.30
CA LEU A 820 28.69 21.50 -3.97
C LEU A 820 29.86 22.18 -3.25
N TYR A 821 29.79 23.51 -3.14
CA TYR A 821 30.73 24.31 -2.37
C TYR A 821 30.39 24.20 -0.88
N VAL A 822 31.25 23.51 -0.13
CA VAL A 822 31.19 23.48 1.34
C VAL A 822 32.10 24.58 1.84
N VAL A 823 31.52 25.61 2.45
CA VAL A 823 32.20 26.84 2.89
C VAL A 823 32.06 27.05 4.39
N GLU A 824 33.00 27.77 5.00
CA GLU A 824 32.94 28.05 6.45
C GLU A 824 31.83 29.03 6.80
N ASP A 825 31.64 30.05 5.95
CA ASP A 825 30.61 31.08 6.08
C ASP A 825 29.82 31.17 4.78
N LEU A 826 28.60 30.64 4.84
CA LEU A 826 27.69 30.59 3.71
C LEU A 826 27.10 31.97 3.39
N ASP A 827 26.84 32.82 4.38
CA ASP A 827 26.22 34.13 4.15
C ASP A 827 27.19 35.04 3.41
N SER A 828 28.47 35.03 3.81
CA SER A 828 29.55 35.74 3.10
C SER A 828 29.75 35.20 1.68
N TYR A 829 29.73 33.87 1.50
CA TYR A 829 29.80 33.27 0.17
C TYR A 829 28.63 33.71 -0.72
N GLN A 830 27.40 33.73 -0.20
CA GLN A 830 26.23 34.12 -0.99
C GLN A 830 26.19 35.60 -1.34
N ALA A 831 26.73 36.47 -0.46
CA ALA A 831 26.81 37.90 -0.70
C ALA A 831 27.75 38.24 -1.87
N ASN A 832 28.90 37.57 -1.95
CA ASN A 832 29.84 37.73 -3.07
C ASN A 832 30.73 36.47 -3.23
N PRO A 833 30.31 35.48 -4.05
CA PRO A 833 31.06 34.24 -4.22
C PRO A 833 32.47 34.44 -4.76
N GLU A 834 32.68 35.40 -5.67
CA GLU A 834 33.98 35.66 -6.28
C GLU A 834 34.97 36.24 -5.26
N ALA A 835 34.54 37.22 -4.46
CA ALA A 835 35.38 37.78 -3.40
C ALA A 835 35.66 36.74 -2.30
N TYR A 836 34.64 35.97 -1.90
CA TYR A 836 34.82 34.94 -0.89
C TYR A 836 35.83 33.87 -1.34
N LEU A 837 35.73 33.36 -2.57
CA LEU A 837 36.66 32.35 -3.08
C LEU A 837 38.07 32.91 -3.35
N ALA A 838 38.22 34.23 -3.54
CA ALA A 838 39.53 34.87 -3.59
C ALA A 838 40.21 34.90 -2.21
N ASP A 839 39.45 35.15 -1.15
CA ASP A 839 39.95 35.18 0.24
C ASP A 839 40.05 33.77 0.87
N HIS A 840 39.22 32.82 0.40
CA HIS A 840 39.13 31.43 0.87
C HIS A 840 39.24 30.45 -0.31
N PRO A 841 40.44 30.29 -0.90
CA PRO A 841 40.61 29.48 -2.10
C PRO A 841 40.33 27.99 -1.84
N LEU A 842 39.36 27.43 -2.58
CA LEU A 842 39.05 26.01 -2.57
C LEU A 842 39.69 25.30 -3.77
N GLN A 843 40.35 24.16 -3.52
CA GLN A 843 41.02 23.40 -4.57
C GLN A 843 40.01 22.60 -5.41
N LEU A 844 40.03 22.81 -6.73
CA LEU A 844 39.31 21.97 -7.69
C LEU A 844 40.08 20.65 -7.90
N LYS A 845 39.57 19.55 -7.35
CA LYS A 845 40.21 18.22 -7.41
C LYS A 845 39.67 17.33 -8.53
N ASP A 846 38.52 17.66 -9.11
CA ASP A 846 37.88 16.92 -10.20
C ASP A 846 37.92 17.75 -11.49
N GLU A 847 38.66 17.30 -12.50
CA GLU A 847 38.87 18.05 -13.76
C GLU A 847 37.55 18.35 -14.49
N LEU A 848 36.57 17.44 -14.43
CA LEU A 848 35.27 17.62 -15.07
C LEU A 848 34.51 18.84 -14.53
N LEU A 849 34.75 19.22 -13.27
CA LEU A 849 34.14 20.40 -12.67
C LEU A 849 34.64 21.72 -13.28
N ALA A 850 35.78 21.73 -14.01
CA ALA A 850 36.25 22.93 -14.72
C ALA A 850 35.30 23.39 -15.85
N SER A 851 34.37 22.53 -16.27
CA SER A 851 33.33 22.83 -17.26
C SER A 851 32.02 23.35 -16.64
N VAL A 852 31.88 23.32 -15.31
CA VAL A 852 30.73 23.88 -14.59
C VAL A 852 30.67 25.38 -14.86
N GLY A 853 29.49 25.89 -15.23
CA GLY A 853 29.30 27.29 -15.62
C GLY A 853 29.46 27.59 -17.12
N ARG A 854 30.02 26.67 -17.93
CA ARG A 854 29.93 26.76 -19.40
C ARG A 854 28.58 26.20 -19.85
N ASN A 855 27.66 27.03 -20.34
CA ASN A 855 26.33 26.56 -20.76
C ASN A 855 25.75 27.44 -21.88
N THR A 856 26.52 27.68 -22.94
CA THR A 856 26.04 28.43 -24.10
C THR A 856 25.03 27.59 -24.87
N GLU A 857 23.77 28.01 -24.96
CA GLU A 857 22.78 27.32 -25.80
C GLU A 857 23.00 27.68 -27.27
N TRP A 858 23.91 26.95 -27.92
CA TRP A 858 24.21 27.14 -29.34
C TRP A 858 23.01 26.76 -30.21
N VAL A 859 22.52 27.70 -31.03
CA VAL A 859 21.51 27.41 -32.05
C VAL A 859 22.15 27.24 -33.43
N TYR A 860 21.38 26.71 -34.38
CA TYR A 860 21.88 26.41 -35.74
C TYR A 860 22.47 27.66 -36.42
N GLU A 861 21.79 28.80 -36.28
CA GLU A 861 22.16 30.08 -36.87
C GLU A 861 23.50 30.61 -36.36
N ASP A 862 23.86 30.28 -35.11
CA ASP A 862 25.10 30.75 -34.50
C ASP A 862 26.34 30.15 -35.17
N LEU A 863 26.23 28.92 -35.68
CA LEU A 863 27.36 28.07 -36.05
C LEU A 863 27.44 27.82 -37.56
N ILE A 864 26.31 27.83 -38.28
CA ILE A 864 26.27 27.38 -39.68
C ILE A 864 27.13 28.22 -40.62
N SER A 865 27.23 29.52 -40.38
CA SER A 865 28.06 30.44 -41.18
C SER A 865 29.55 30.09 -41.10
N SER A 866 29.99 29.50 -39.99
CA SER A 866 31.38 29.08 -39.75
C SER A 866 31.69 27.68 -40.32
N LEU A 867 30.68 26.98 -40.85
CA LEU A 867 30.78 25.61 -41.36
C LEU A 867 30.62 25.54 -42.89
N LYS A 868 30.35 26.68 -43.57
CA LYS A 868 30.19 26.77 -45.03
C LYS A 868 31.03 27.90 -45.67
N PRO A 869 32.28 27.63 -46.09
CA PRO A 869 33.02 26.38 -45.88
C PRO A 869 33.64 26.31 -44.47
N LEU A 870 33.80 25.08 -43.96
CA LEU A 870 34.55 24.85 -42.72
C LEU A 870 36.06 25.12 -42.97
N PRO A 871 36.72 25.97 -42.17
CA PRO A 871 38.13 26.30 -42.38
C PRO A 871 39.06 25.07 -42.26
N PRO A 872 40.07 24.91 -43.13
CA PRO A 872 41.10 23.88 -42.98
C PRO A 872 42.01 24.17 -41.76
N GLY A 873 42.83 23.19 -41.37
CA GLY A 873 43.74 23.29 -40.22
C GLY A 873 43.08 23.02 -38.87
N ARG A 874 41.96 22.28 -38.85
CA ARG A 874 41.27 21.84 -37.64
C ARG A 874 42.06 20.75 -36.92
N SER A 875 41.80 20.54 -35.63
CA SER A 875 42.52 19.55 -34.82
C SER A 875 41.80 18.20 -34.77
N PHE A 876 42.41 17.18 -35.36
CA PHE A 876 41.89 15.81 -35.32
C PHE A 876 41.78 15.28 -33.88
N GLU A 877 42.83 15.44 -33.06
CA GLU A 877 42.82 14.93 -31.69
C GLU A 877 41.82 15.65 -30.79
N VAL A 878 41.61 16.96 -30.99
CA VAL A 878 40.58 17.71 -30.24
C VAL A 878 39.19 17.23 -30.65
N GLY A 879 38.89 17.16 -31.95
CA GLY A 879 37.61 16.66 -32.45
C GLY A 879 37.30 15.22 -31.98
N ARG A 880 38.30 14.32 -31.99
CA ARG A 880 38.20 12.95 -31.49
C ARG A 880 37.92 12.88 -29.99
N ARG A 881 38.63 13.68 -29.19
CA ARG A 881 38.39 13.77 -27.73
C ARG A 881 37.00 14.30 -27.43
N LEU A 882 36.56 15.35 -28.14
CA LEU A 882 35.23 15.94 -27.97
C LEU A 882 34.11 14.98 -28.36
N PHE A 883 34.31 14.12 -29.36
CA PHE A 883 33.36 13.06 -29.70
C PHE A 883 33.11 12.09 -28.53
N THR A 884 34.10 11.89 -27.67
CA THR A 884 33.97 11.10 -26.43
C THR A 884 33.42 11.95 -25.28
N ALA A 885 33.96 13.15 -25.07
CA ALA A 885 33.58 14.03 -23.95
C ALA A 885 32.13 14.55 -24.05
N ALA A 886 31.63 14.83 -25.26
CA ALA A 886 30.24 15.18 -25.50
C ALA A 886 29.30 13.94 -25.50
N ASN A 887 29.82 12.77 -25.13
CA ASN A 887 29.12 11.49 -25.08
C ASN A 887 28.56 10.99 -26.43
N CYS A 888 29.02 11.53 -27.57
CA CYS A 888 28.58 11.08 -28.89
C CYS A 888 28.98 9.62 -29.14
N ALA A 889 30.18 9.22 -28.73
CA ALA A 889 30.67 7.85 -28.80
C ALA A 889 29.85 6.84 -27.95
N GLY A 890 29.08 7.33 -26.97
CA GLY A 890 28.18 6.48 -26.18
C GLY A 890 27.10 5.82 -27.04
N CYS A 891 26.62 6.55 -28.06
CA CYS A 891 25.52 6.10 -28.92
C CYS A 891 25.92 5.85 -30.38
N HIS A 892 26.87 6.62 -30.92
CA HIS A 892 27.18 6.64 -32.35
C HIS A 892 28.52 6.01 -32.69
N LYS A 893 28.56 5.27 -33.80
CA LYS A 893 29.77 4.66 -34.34
C LYS A 893 30.38 5.56 -35.40
N LEU A 894 31.68 5.81 -35.30
CA LEU A 894 32.47 6.52 -36.30
C LEU A 894 33.81 5.82 -36.47
N GLY A 895 33.98 5.13 -37.60
CA GLY A 895 35.13 4.24 -37.81
C GLY A 895 35.16 3.09 -36.78
N ASN A 896 36.25 3.02 -36.01
CA ASN A 896 36.43 2.04 -34.93
C ASN A 896 36.02 2.56 -33.54
N GLU A 897 35.60 3.82 -33.43
CA GLU A 897 35.19 4.43 -32.16
C GLU A 897 33.66 4.42 -32.01
N GLY A 898 33.20 4.26 -30.76
CA GLY A 898 31.80 4.36 -30.36
C GLY A 898 30.98 3.07 -30.47
N ARG A 899 29.65 3.20 -30.37
CA ARG A 899 28.68 2.09 -30.35
C ARG A 899 27.61 2.27 -31.42
N GLU A 900 26.84 1.23 -31.71
CA GLU A 900 25.81 1.25 -32.76
C GLU A 900 24.40 1.27 -32.15
N LEU A 901 24.16 2.22 -31.24
CA LEU A 901 22.85 2.45 -30.60
C LEU A 901 22.06 3.55 -31.34
N GLY A 902 22.75 4.54 -31.89
CA GLY A 902 22.24 5.54 -32.83
C GLY A 902 22.74 5.28 -34.26
N PRO A 903 22.44 6.16 -35.23
CA PRO A 903 22.94 6.06 -36.59
C PRO A 903 24.47 5.92 -36.65
N ASN A 904 24.96 5.00 -37.50
CA ASN A 904 26.38 4.88 -37.83
C ASN A 904 26.81 6.10 -38.67
N LEU A 905 27.62 6.97 -38.07
CA LEU A 905 27.98 8.27 -38.64
C LEU A 905 28.95 8.14 -39.82
N ALA A 906 29.77 7.07 -39.84
CA ALA A 906 30.66 6.80 -40.95
C ALA A 906 29.93 6.30 -42.20
N GLY A 907 28.68 5.82 -42.05
CA GLY A 907 27.85 5.27 -43.11
C GLY A 907 26.68 6.16 -43.55
N LEU A 908 26.64 7.43 -43.12
CA LEU A 908 25.55 8.34 -43.51
C LEU A 908 25.48 8.53 -45.03
N GLU A 909 24.25 8.53 -45.54
CA GLU A 909 23.94 8.85 -46.94
C GLU A 909 24.49 10.24 -47.30
N PRO A 910 24.96 10.47 -48.55
CA PRO A 910 25.57 11.75 -48.95
C PRO A 910 24.70 12.99 -48.64
N GLN A 911 23.38 12.86 -48.69
CA GLN A 911 22.42 13.93 -48.41
C GLN A 911 22.30 14.27 -46.91
N LYS A 912 22.67 13.33 -46.03
CA LYS A 912 22.67 13.49 -44.56
C LYS A 912 24.08 13.70 -44.00
N HIS A 913 25.12 13.48 -44.81
CA HIS A 913 26.52 13.74 -44.44
C HIS A 913 26.96 15.14 -44.89
N THR A 914 26.23 16.16 -44.45
CA THR A 914 26.53 17.57 -44.72
C THR A 914 26.62 18.35 -43.41
N ALA A 915 27.32 19.49 -43.43
CA ALA A 915 27.49 20.32 -42.24
C ALA A 915 26.15 20.84 -41.69
N GLU A 916 25.21 21.15 -42.59
CA GLU A 916 23.84 21.57 -42.30
C GLU A 916 23.09 20.49 -41.52
N HIS A 917 23.05 19.27 -42.06
CA HIS A 917 22.25 18.20 -41.49
C HIS A 917 22.82 17.79 -40.13
N ILE A 918 24.13 17.58 -40.05
CA ILE A 918 24.79 17.17 -38.81
C ILE A 918 24.64 18.24 -37.73
N LEU A 919 24.88 19.51 -38.04
CA LEU A 919 24.71 20.60 -37.07
C LEU A 919 23.27 20.70 -36.60
N LYS A 920 22.30 20.61 -37.52
CA LYS A 920 20.88 20.67 -37.18
C LYS A 920 20.46 19.51 -36.28
N SER A 921 20.95 18.30 -36.53
CA SER A 921 20.72 17.15 -35.64
C SER A 921 21.41 17.29 -34.27
N LEU A 922 22.53 18.02 -34.17
CA LEU A 922 23.21 18.30 -32.90
C LEU A 922 22.48 19.38 -32.06
N CYS A 923 21.95 20.41 -32.71
CA CYS A 923 21.23 21.50 -32.03
C CYS A 923 19.76 21.15 -31.74
N GLU A 924 19.10 20.40 -32.64
CA GLU A 924 17.66 20.08 -32.61
C GLU A 924 17.40 18.56 -32.81
N PRO A 925 17.90 17.68 -31.93
CA PRO A 925 17.84 16.22 -32.13
C PRO A 925 16.41 15.64 -32.16
N SER A 926 15.43 16.32 -31.56
CA SER A 926 14.01 15.90 -31.54
C SER A 926 13.23 16.28 -32.80
N GLN A 927 13.78 17.09 -33.71
CA GLN A 927 13.05 17.59 -34.87
C GLN A 927 12.87 16.53 -35.98
N GLU A 928 13.88 15.67 -36.19
CA GLU A 928 13.80 14.54 -37.12
C GLU A 928 14.32 13.27 -36.42
N ILE A 929 13.40 12.42 -35.98
CA ILE A 929 13.72 11.14 -35.33
C ILE A 929 13.42 10.01 -36.33
N ALA A 930 14.44 9.24 -36.70
CA ALA A 930 14.22 8.08 -37.57
C ALA A 930 13.40 7.00 -36.82
N ALA A 931 12.43 6.38 -37.51
CA ALA A 931 11.47 5.45 -36.89
C ALA A 931 12.10 4.33 -36.04
N LYS A 932 13.28 3.83 -36.44
CA LYS A 932 14.02 2.79 -35.69
C LYS A 932 14.64 3.25 -34.36
N TYR A 933 14.74 4.56 -34.12
CA TYR A 933 15.27 5.17 -32.89
C TYR A 933 14.18 5.93 -32.12
N GLN A 934 12.91 5.77 -32.53
CA GLN A 934 11.77 6.47 -31.96
C GLN A 934 11.33 5.82 -30.64
N SER A 935 11.47 6.54 -29.53
CA SER A 935 10.92 6.12 -28.25
C SER A 935 9.38 6.20 -28.25
N HIS A 936 8.76 5.32 -27.49
CA HIS A 936 7.32 5.28 -27.24
C HIS A 936 7.07 5.39 -25.73
N VAL A 937 5.95 6.03 -25.37
CA VAL A 937 5.44 6.12 -24.01
C VAL A 937 4.28 5.15 -23.90
N PHE A 938 4.34 4.24 -22.93
CA PHE A 938 3.29 3.27 -22.60
C PHE A 938 2.72 3.62 -21.24
N VAL A 939 1.44 3.95 -21.17
CA VAL A 939 0.68 4.08 -19.92
C VAL A 939 -0.03 2.77 -19.69
N LEU A 940 0.21 2.15 -18.54
CA LEU A 940 -0.42 0.88 -18.16
C LEU A 940 -1.71 1.11 -17.37
N ASP A 941 -2.60 0.13 -17.35
CA ASP A 941 -3.83 0.11 -16.53
C ASP A 941 -3.57 0.33 -15.02
N SER A 942 -2.39 -0.07 -14.55
CA SER A 942 -1.86 0.18 -13.20
C SER A 942 -1.47 1.63 -12.92
N GLY A 943 -1.51 2.51 -13.93
CA GLY A 943 -1.02 3.89 -13.88
C GLY A 943 0.51 4.02 -14.00
N LYS A 944 1.23 2.91 -14.20
CA LYS A 944 2.68 2.92 -14.45
C LYS A 944 2.97 3.41 -15.86
N VAL A 945 3.97 4.28 -16.00
CA VAL A 945 4.44 4.76 -17.31
C VAL A 945 5.78 4.11 -17.64
N VAL A 946 5.90 3.50 -18.82
CA VAL A 946 7.15 2.96 -19.36
C VAL A 946 7.49 3.74 -20.63
N THR A 947 8.67 4.37 -20.67
CA THR A 947 9.13 5.11 -21.85
C THR A 947 10.42 4.48 -22.38
N GLY A 948 10.49 4.20 -23.68
CA GLY A 948 11.71 3.68 -24.30
C GLY A 948 11.54 3.25 -25.75
N MET A 949 12.61 2.74 -26.37
CA MET A 949 12.60 2.29 -27.76
C MET A 949 12.06 0.86 -27.87
N ILE A 950 11.18 0.60 -28.83
CA ILE A 950 10.69 -0.75 -29.11
C ILE A 950 11.81 -1.52 -29.81
N VAL A 951 12.34 -2.55 -29.14
CA VAL A 951 13.40 -3.41 -29.69
C VAL A 951 12.86 -4.72 -30.24
N GLU A 952 11.72 -5.17 -29.72
CA GLU A 952 11.01 -6.35 -30.20
C GLU A 952 9.52 -6.16 -29.90
N GLU A 953 8.66 -6.52 -30.85
CA GLU A 953 7.21 -6.42 -30.70
C GLU A 953 6.55 -7.71 -31.19
N THR A 954 5.77 -8.34 -30.32
CA THR A 954 4.98 -9.54 -30.61
C THR A 954 3.48 -9.21 -30.54
N PRO A 955 2.57 -10.14 -30.88
CA PRO A 955 1.13 -9.91 -30.75
C PRO A 955 0.67 -9.66 -29.30
N THR A 956 1.40 -10.13 -28.29
CA THR A 956 1.01 -10.07 -26.87
C THR A 956 1.89 -9.14 -26.04
N GLU A 957 3.11 -8.86 -26.47
CA GLU A 957 4.11 -8.12 -25.69
C GLU A 957 4.93 -7.17 -26.56
N VAL A 958 5.33 -6.05 -25.98
CA VAL A 958 6.32 -5.11 -26.51
C VAL A 958 7.52 -5.11 -25.58
N ARG A 959 8.71 -5.35 -26.14
CA ARG A 959 9.98 -5.23 -25.40
C ARG A 959 10.55 -3.85 -25.64
N VAL A 960 10.65 -3.10 -24.56
CA VAL A 960 10.98 -1.69 -24.54
C VAL A 960 12.33 -1.49 -23.88
N MET A 961 13.31 -1.02 -24.65
CA MET A 961 14.60 -0.59 -24.15
C MET A 961 14.45 0.81 -23.54
N VAL A 962 14.29 0.85 -22.21
CA VAL A 962 14.07 2.07 -21.42
C VAL A 962 15.31 2.96 -21.42
N ASP A 963 16.50 2.36 -21.30
CA ASP A 963 17.77 3.04 -21.47
C ASP A 963 18.73 2.15 -22.29
N PRO A 964 19.15 2.58 -23.50
CA PRO A 964 20.09 1.83 -24.33
C PRO A 964 21.55 1.88 -23.81
N LEU A 965 21.88 2.79 -22.89
CA LEU A 965 23.21 2.91 -22.29
C LEU A 965 23.36 2.00 -21.06
N ALA A 966 22.31 1.83 -20.26
CA ALA A 966 22.17 0.72 -19.35
C ALA A 966 22.17 -0.58 -20.17
N ARG A 967 23.21 -1.39 -20.02
CA ARG A 967 23.28 -2.68 -20.70
C ARG A 967 22.35 -3.72 -20.03
N CYS A 968 21.06 -3.40 -19.93
CA CYS A 968 20.00 -4.14 -19.25
C CYS A 968 19.11 -4.94 -20.22
N GLU A 969 18.34 -5.90 -19.70
CA GLU A 969 17.31 -6.57 -20.48
C GLU A 969 16.15 -5.59 -20.77
N PRO A 970 15.57 -5.60 -21.99
CA PRO A 970 14.43 -4.77 -22.32
C PRO A 970 13.25 -5.02 -21.38
N ALA A 971 12.58 -3.95 -20.95
CA ALA A 971 11.36 -4.05 -20.17
C ALA A 971 10.26 -4.72 -21.00
N VAL A 972 9.59 -5.72 -20.44
CA VAL A 972 8.45 -6.38 -21.11
C VAL A 972 7.18 -5.62 -20.74
N VAL A 973 6.50 -5.11 -21.74
CA VAL A 973 5.21 -4.42 -21.65
C VAL A 973 4.17 -5.30 -22.31
N ARG A 974 3.25 -5.86 -21.52
CA ARG A 974 2.16 -6.69 -22.06
C ARG A 974 1.10 -5.80 -22.70
N LYS A 975 0.70 -6.10 -23.94
CA LYS A 975 -0.22 -5.25 -24.71
C LYS A 975 -1.63 -5.18 -24.12
N ASP A 976 -2.05 -6.19 -23.37
CA ASP A 976 -3.33 -6.21 -22.66
C ASP A 976 -3.34 -5.34 -21.40
N GLU A 977 -2.17 -4.95 -20.91
CA GLU A 977 -1.99 -4.03 -19.78
C GLU A 977 -1.80 -2.57 -20.22
N VAL A 978 -1.68 -2.30 -21.54
CA VAL A 978 -1.47 -0.95 -22.09
C VAL A 978 -2.80 -0.23 -22.24
N ASP A 979 -2.98 0.85 -21.48
CA ASP A 979 -4.11 1.77 -21.59
C ASP A 979 -3.88 2.80 -22.71
N GLU A 980 -2.66 3.34 -22.81
CA GLU A 980 -2.28 4.30 -23.87
C GLU A 980 -0.85 4.04 -24.40
N GLN A 981 -0.66 4.10 -25.72
CA GLN A 981 0.65 4.08 -26.37
C GLN A 981 0.80 5.29 -27.29
N THR A 982 1.79 6.13 -27.03
CA THR A 982 2.09 7.31 -27.86
C THR A 982 3.54 7.30 -28.32
N LYS A 983 3.79 7.84 -29.52
CA LYS A 983 5.16 8.11 -29.99
C LYS A 983 5.70 9.32 -29.22
N SER A 984 6.86 9.19 -28.60
CA SER A 984 7.49 10.32 -27.93
C SER A 984 7.91 11.36 -28.97
N PRO A 985 7.56 12.65 -28.84
CA PRO A 985 8.09 13.68 -29.72
C PRO A 985 9.57 13.99 -29.42
N VAL A 986 10.16 13.35 -28.40
CA VAL A 986 11.49 13.65 -27.85
C VAL A 986 12.50 12.58 -28.25
N SER A 987 13.65 13.01 -28.76
CA SER A 987 14.77 12.13 -29.07
C SER A 987 15.50 11.67 -27.82
N ILE A 988 16.04 10.45 -27.85
CA ILE A 988 16.96 9.97 -26.80
C ILE A 988 18.34 10.62 -26.88
N MET A 989 18.68 11.23 -28.02
CA MET A 989 19.86 12.10 -28.14
C MET A 989 19.57 13.42 -27.41
N PRO A 990 20.28 13.73 -26.30
CA PRO A 990 19.94 14.87 -25.46
C PRO A 990 20.06 16.21 -26.20
N LYS A 991 19.22 17.19 -25.85
CA LYS A 991 19.38 18.56 -26.34
C LYS A 991 20.59 19.24 -25.68
N GLY A 992 21.26 20.12 -26.42
CA GLY A 992 22.31 20.99 -25.90
C GLY A 992 23.66 20.29 -25.70
N LEU A 993 23.95 19.25 -26.49
CA LEU A 993 25.22 18.51 -26.44
C LEU A 993 26.45 19.42 -26.56
N LEU A 994 26.30 20.52 -27.30
CA LEU A 994 27.34 21.50 -27.55
C LEU A 994 27.51 22.54 -26.43
N ASN A 995 26.63 22.59 -25.42
CA ASN A 995 26.55 23.73 -24.50
C ASN A 995 27.78 23.94 -23.61
N LYS A 996 28.55 22.87 -23.41
CA LYS A 996 29.80 22.88 -22.62
C LYS A 996 31.02 23.22 -23.48
N LEU A 997 30.85 23.29 -24.81
CA LEU A 997 31.91 23.51 -25.79
C LEU A 997 31.96 24.96 -26.22
N SER A 998 33.18 25.46 -26.45
CA SER A 998 33.43 26.71 -27.15
C SER A 998 33.18 26.57 -28.65
N ARG A 999 33.05 27.71 -29.34
CA ARG A 999 32.86 27.75 -30.79
C ARG A 999 33.96 26.98 -31.55
N GLU A 1000 35.23 27.17 -31.20
CA GLU A 1000 36.35 26.48 -31.86
C GLU A 1000 36.34 24.96 -31.63
N GLU A 1001 36.02 24.52 -30.41
CA GLU A 1001 35.85 23.09 -30.09
C GLU A 1001 34.70 22.47 -30.91
N ILE A 1002 33.61 23.20 -31.12
CA ILE A 1002 32.51 22.75 -31.98
C ILE A 1002 32.97 22.60 -33.43
N LEU A 1003 33.78 23.54 -33.95
CA LEU A 1003 34.33 23.44 -35.31
C LEU A 1003 35.28 22.24 -35.46
N ASP A 1004 36.11 21.95 -34.45
CA ASP A 1004 36.98 20.77 -34.43
C ASP A 1004 36.17 19.47 -34.37
N LEU A 1005 35.10 19.43 -33.56
CA LEU A 1005 34.16 18.29 -33.51
C LEU A 1005 33.46 18.10 -34.87
N MET A 1006 32.97 19.17 -35.48
CA MET A 1006 32.34 19.11 -36.81
C MET A 1006 33.31 18.65 -37.89
N ALA A 1007 34.57 19.07 -37.83
CA ALA A 1007 35.62 18.61 -38.73
C ALA A 1007 35.83 17.10 -38.63
N TYR A 1008 35.87 16.57 -37.40
CA TYR A 1008 35.98 15.13 -37.13
C TYR A 1008 34.81 14.33 -37.69
N LEU A 1009 33.58 14.81 -37.50
CA LEU A 1009 32.36 14.18 -38.04
C LEU A 1009 32.29 14.22 -39.57
N LEU A 1010 32.61 15.37 -40.19
CA LEU A 1010 32.60 15.55 -41.65
C LEU A 1010 33.72 14.77 -42.33
N ALA A 1011 34.87 14.60 -41.68
CA ALA A 1011 35.96 13.75 -42.17
C ALA A 1011 35.69 12.24 -41.98
N ARG A 1012 34.56 11.85 -41.39
CA ARG A 1012 34.25 10.45 -41.01
C ARG A 1012 35.32 9.82 -40.11
N GLY A 1013 36.01 10.62 -39.31
CA GLY A 1013 37.15 10.18 -38.49
C GLY A 1013 38.42 9.85 -39.29
N ASP A 1014 38.53 10.24 -40.56
CA ASP A 1014 39.76 10.07 -41.35
C ASP A 1014 40.80 11.15 -41.01
N ALA A 1015 41.83 10.78 -40.27
CA ALA A 1015 42.94 11.66 -39.90
C ALA A 1015 43.70 12.24 -41.11
N LYS A 1016 43.57 11.65 -42.31
CA LYS A 1016 44.23 12.11 -43.55
C LYS A 1016 43.36 13.08 -44.36
N HIS A 1017 42.17 13.43 -43.88
CA HIS A 1017 41.26 14.32 -44.56
C HIS A 1017 41.82 15.75 -44.66
N GLN A 1018 41.56 16.44 -45.77
CA GLN A 1018 42.10 17.78 -46.06
C GLN A 1018 41.74 18.86 -45.02
N LEU A 1019 40.72 18.64 -44.18
CA LEU A 1019 40.32 19.54 -43.10
C LEU A 1019 41.36 19.62 -41.98
N PHE A 1020 42.21 18.60 -41.84
CA PHE A 1020 43.27 18.52 -40.83
C PHE A 1020 44.66 18.91 -41.39
N ASP A 1021 44.74 19.28 -42.66
CA ASP A 1021 45.98 19.71 -43.28
C ASP A 1021 46.36 21.12 -42.82
N ALA A 1022 47.31 21.19 -41.88
CA ALA A 1022 47.81 22.44 -41.33
C ALA A 1022 48.50 23.34 -42.38
N SER A 1023 48.95 22.79 -43.52
CA SER A 1023 49.59 23.57 -44.60
C SER A 1023 48.62 24.44 -45.39
N LYS A 1024 47.31 24.19 -45.26
CA LYS A 1024 46.24 24.96 -45.90
C LYS A 1024 45.55 25.97 -44.98
N ALA A 1025 45.97 26.04 -43.71
CA ALA A 1025 45.44 27.00 -42.74
C ALA A 1025 45.77 28.44 -43.18
N GLY A 1026 44.76 29.22 -43.60
CA GLY A 1026 44.92 30.64 -43.95
C GLY A 1026 44.91 30.99 -45.44
N THR A 1027 44.61 30.06 -46.35
CA THR A 1027 44.27 30.39 -47.74
C THR A 1027 42.75 30.37 -47.88
N PRO A 1028 42.09 31.49 -48.23
CA PRO A 1028 40.63 31.60 -48.27
C PRO A 1028 39.97 30.70 -49.33
#